data_AF-Q8GWD2-F1
#
_entry.id   AF-Q8GWD2-F1
#
_cell.length_a   1.000
_cell.length_b   1.000
_cell.length_c   1.000
_cell.angle_alpha   90.00
_cell.angle_beta   90.00
_cell.angle_gamma   90.00
#
_symmetry.space_group_name_H-M   'P 1'
#
loop_
_entity.id
_entity.type
_entity.pdbx_description
1 polymer ?
#
loop_
_entity_poly.entity_id
_entity_poly.type
_entity_poly.pdbx_seq_one_letter_code
_entity_poly.pdbx_strand_id
1 'polypeptide(L)'
;MNHRRSKFARIDSMGVDGKLKSVRGRLKKVYGKMKTLENWRKTVLLACVVALAIDPLFLFIPLIDSQRFCFTFDKTLVAVVCVIRTFIDTFYVIHIIYYLITETIAPRSQASLRGEIVVHSKATLKTRLLFHFIVDIISVLPIPQVVVLTLIPLSASLVSERILKWIILSQYVPRIIRMYPLYKEVTRAFGTVAESKWAGAALNLFLYMLHSYVFGAFWYLSSIERKSKCWRAACARTSDCNLTVTDLLCKRAGSDNIRFLNTSCPLIDPAQITNSTDFDFGMYIDALKSGVLEVKPKDFPRKFVYCFWWGLRNISALGQNLETSNSAGEIFFAIIICVSGLLLFAVLIGNVQKYLQSSTTRVDEMEEKRRDTEKWMSYRVIPEYLKERIRRFEDYKWRETKGTEEEALLRSLPKDLRLETKRYLYLDMLKRVPWLNIMDDGWLLEAVCDRVKSVFYLANSFIVREGHPVEEMLIVTRGKLKSTTGSHEMGVRNNCCDLQDGDICGELLFNGSRLPTSTRTVMTLTEVEGFILLPDDIKFIASHLNVFQRQKLQRTFRLYSQQWRSWAAFFIQAAWRKHCKRKLSKTRDNENIPQGTQLNLASTLYVSRFVSKALQNRRKDTADCSSSPDMSPPVPHKPADLEFAKAEA
;
A
#
# COMPACT_ATOMS: atom_id res chain seq x y z
N MET A 1 -22.17 65.26 37.11
CA MET A 1 -20.71 65.27 37.39
C MET A 1 -20.15 63.90 37.00
N ASN A 2 -19.38 63.78 35.90
CA ASN A 2 -18.45 62.66 35.55
C ASN A 2 -18.10 62.58 34.05
N HIS A 3 -18.21 63.67 33.28
CA HIS A 3 -17.91 63.68 31.85
C HIS A 3 -16.41 63.87 31.48
N ARG A 4 -15.46 63.63 32.39
CA ARG A 4 -14.03 63.96 32.18
C ARG A 4 -13.00 62.81 32.26
N ARG A 5 -13.40 61.54 32.41
CA ARG A 5 -12.45 60.41 32.63
C ARG A 5 -12.11 59.51 31.43
N SER A 6 -12.66 59.72 30.23
CA SER A 6 -12.52 58.76 29.12
C SER A 6 -11.34 58.99 28.15
N LYS A 7 -10.52 60.02 28.33
CA LYS A 7 -9.41 60.33 27.40
C LYS A 7 -8.05 59.68 27.76
N PHE A 8 -7.90 59.06 28.92
CA PHE A 8 -6.63 58.46 29.35
C PHE A 8 -6.50 56.94 29.15
N ALA A 9 -7.58 56.22 28.80
CA ALA A 9 -7.57 54.76 28.68
C ALA A 9 -7.34 54.22 27.25
N ARG A 10 -7.11 55.10 26.26
CA ARG A 10 -7.03 54.73 24.83
C ARG A 10 -5.61 54.61 24.28
N ILE A 11 -4.58 54.86 25.10
CA ILE A 11 -3.17 54.85 24.66
C ILE A 11 -2.46 53.53 25.01
N ASP A 12 -2.95 52.75 25.98
CA ASP A 12 -2.29 51.49 26.39
C ASP A 12 -2.78 50.22 25.64
N SER A 13 -3.90 50.28 24.91
CA SER A 13 -4.43 49.10 24.21
C SER A 13 -3.74 48.79 22.87
N MET A 14 -3.07 49.78 22.25
CA MET A 14 -2.39 49.59 20.95
C MET A 14 -1.03 48.86 21.08
N GLY A 15 -0.40 48.87 22.26
CA GLY A 15 0.86 48.15 22.51
C GLY A 15 0.70 46.64 22.71
N VAL A 16 -0.43 46.21 23.30
CA VAL A 16 -0.70 44.80 23.61
C VAL A 16 -1.05 44.00 22.35
N ASP A 17 -1.85 44.59 21.44
CA ASP A 17 -2.23 43.95 20.17
C ASP A 17 -1.04 43.79 19.21
N GLY A 18 -0.08 44.71 19.22
CA GLY A 18 1.15 44.63 18.42
C GLY A 18 2.06 43.47 18.86
N LYS A 19 2.22 43.27 20.17
CA LYS A 19 2.95 42.12 20.73
C LYS A 19 2.28 40.79 20.40
N LEU A 20 0.95 40.72 20.50
CA LEU A 20 0.19 39.50 20.22
C LEU A 20 0.28 39.09 18.73
N LYS A 21 0.23 40.07 17.80
CA LYS A 21 0.42 39.82 16.36
C LYS A 21 1.84 39.39 16.00
N SER A 22 2.87 39.98 16.64
CA SER A 22 4.28 39.61 16.45
C SER A 22 4.58 38.18 16.93
N VAL A 23 4.04 37.80 18.09
CA VAL A 23 4.14 36.43 18.65
C VAL A 23 3.42 35.43 17.76
N ARG A 24 2.19 35.76 17.29
CA ARG A 24 1.45 34.92 16.34
C ARG A 24 2.21 34.73 15.02
N GLY A 25 2.88 35.76 14.51
CA GLY A 25 3.71 35.69 13.31
C GLY A 25 4.93 34.78 13.47
N ARG A 26 5.65 34.86 14.60
CA ARG A 26 6.79 33.96 14.90
C ARG A 26 6.35 32.52 15.07
N LEU A 27 5.25 32.28 15.79
CA LEU A 27 4.67 30.95 15.97
C LEU A 27 4.23 30.34 14.63
N LYS A 28 3.62 31.12 13.73
CA LYS A 28 3.24 30.67 12.38
C LYS A 28 4.47 30.29 11.53
N LYS A 29 5.60 30.98 11.73
CA LYS A 29 6.89 30.67 11.08
C LYS A 29 7.54 29.39 11.61
N VAL A 30 7.41 29.12 12.91
CA VAL A 30 7.79 27.85 13.54
C VAL A 30 6.88 26.71 13.07
N TYR A 31 5.58 26.99 12.92
CA TYR A 31 4.55 26.04 12.49
C TYR A 31 4.71 25.61 11.01
N GLY A 32 5.01 26.55 10.11
CA GLY A 32 5.16 26.27 8.67
C GLY A 32 6.36 25.39 8.29
N LYS A 33 7.35 25.22 9.18
CA LYS A 33 8.52 24.36 8.95
C LYS A 33 8.32 22.90 9.38
N MET A 34 7.18 22.55 9.97
CA MET A 34 7.01 21.27 10.63
C MET A 34 6.24 20.26 9.77
N LYS A 35 6.93 19.67 8.77
CA LYS A 35 6.69 18.28 8.35
C LYS A 35 6.78 17.30 9.56
N THR A 36 7.33 17.79 10.66
CA THR A 36 7.46 17.15 11.97
C THR A 36 6.17 17.09 12.79
N LEU A 37 5.09 17.80 12.49
CA LEU A 37 3.86 17.79 13.31
C LEU A 37 3.14 16.42 13.22
N GLU A 38 3.21 15.82 12.04
CA GLU A 38 2.75 14.46 11.74
C GLU A 38 3.52 13.40 12.54
N ASN A 39 4.85 13.48 12.49
CA ASN A 39 5.73 12.62 13.28
C ASN A 39 5.62 12.89 14.79
N TRP A 40 5.39 14.14 15.19
CA TRP A 40 5.24 14.53 16.60
C TRP A 40 4.07 13.81 17.25
N ARG A 41 2.91 13.73 16.58
CA ARG A 41 1.75 12.99 17.10
C ARG A 41 2.03 11.50 17.25
N LYS A 42 2.73 10.88 16.29
CA LYS A 42 3.19 9.49 16.39
C LYS A 42 4.15 9.30 17.57
N THR A 43 5.12 10.21 17.73
CA THR A 43 6.09 10.18 18.83
C THR A 43 5.42 10.36 20.19
N VAL A 44 4.46 11.26 20.31
CA VAL A 44 3.68 11.47 21.54
C VAL A 44 2.83 10.25 21.86
N LEU A 45 2.24 9.60 20.85
CA LEU A 45 1.48 8.37 21.04
C LEU A 45 2.39 7.27 21.58
N LEU A 46 3.56 7.08 20.98
CA LEU A 46 4.55 6.11 21.45
C LEU A 46 5.01 6.41 22.88
N ALA A 47 5.29 7.68 23.19
CA ALA A 47 5.65 8.11 24.55
C ALA A 47 4.53 7.82 25.57
N CYS A 48 3.26 7.98 25.19
CA CYS A 48 2.12 7.63 26.04
C CYS A 48 2.02 6.12 26.27
N VAL A 49 2.26 5.30 25.25
CA VAL A 49 2.28 3.84 25.39
C VAL A 49 3.42 3.40 26.32
N VAL A 50 4.60 4.00 26.19
CA VAL A 50 5.72 3.77 27.11
C VAL A 50 5.37 4.21 28.54
N ALA A 51 4.66 5.34 28.70
CA ALA A 51 4.16 5.78 30.01
C ALA A 51 3.27 4.74 30.68
N LEU A 52 2.33 4.15 29.93
CA LEU A 52 1.44 3.09 30.41
C LEU A 52 2.21 1.82 30.82
N ALA A 53 3.37 1.55 30.20
CA ALA A 53 4.26 0.45 30.59
C ALA A 53 4.99 0.71 31.92
N ILE A 54 5.22 1.97 32.26
CA ILE A 54 5.96 2.35 33.47
C ILE A 54 5.07 2.41 34.71
N ASP A 55 3.79 2.80 34.57
CA ASP A 55 2.90 2.95 35.74
C ASP A 55 2.78 1.71 36.63
N PRO A 56 2.62 0.48 36.10
CA PRO A 56 2.52 -0.70 36.96
C PRO A 56 3.81 -0.99 37.72
N LEU A 57 4.95 -0.37 37.38
CA LEU A 57 6.19 -0.51 38.15
C LEU A 57 6.02 -0.03 39.60
N PHE A 58 5.13 0.94 39.84
CA PHE A 58 4.80 1.37 41.21
C PHE A 58 4.22 0.26 42.07
N LEU A 59 3.55 -0.75 41.48
CA LEU A 59 2.97 -1.89 42.21
C LEU A 59 4.05 -2.86 42.73
N PHE A 60 5.27 -2.82 42.19
CA PHE A 60 6.38 -3.65 42.63
C PHE A 60 7.21 -3.03 43.76
N ILE A 61 6.87 -1.83 44.24
CA ILE A 61 7.64 -1.13 45.28
C ILE A 61 7.59 -1.86 46.65
N PRO A 62 6.45 -2.38 47.12
CA PRO A 62 6.39 -3.06 48.41
C PRO A 62 7.13 -4.41 48.35
N LEU A 63 7.84 -4.74 49.42
CA LEU A 63 8.64 -5.95 49.61
C LEU A 63 8.37 -6.54 50.99
N ILE A 64 8.54 -7.85 51.13
CA ILE A 64 8.37 -8.58 52.39
C ILE A 64 9.75 -8.93 52.96
N ASP A 65 10.03 -8.51 54.19
CA ASP A 65 11.17 -9.00 54.95
C ASP A 65 10.74 -10.21 55.80
N SER A 66 10.93 -11.42 55.26
CA SER A 66 10.58 -12.66 55.94
C SER A 66 11.36 -12.86 57.25
N GLN A 67 12.54 -12.26 57.41
CA GLN A 67 13.35 -12.40 58.64
C GLN A 67 12.77 -11.55 59.77
N ARG A 68 12.18 -10.40 59.44
CA ARG A 68 11.62 -9.44 60.41
C ARG A 68 10.09 -9.47 60.47
N PHE A 69 9.44 -10.29 59.64
CA PHE A 69 7.98 -10.37 59.49
C PHE A 69 7.31 -9.00 59.30
N CYS A 70 7.93 -8.16 58.45
CA CYS A 70 7.47 -6.81 58.18
C CYS A 70 7.59 -6.46 56.69
N PHE A 71 6.85 -5.44 56.27
CA PHE A 71 6.89 -4.87 54.94
C PHE A 71 7.90 -3.73 54.87
N THR A 72 8.60 -3.65 53.76
CA THR A 72 9.52 -2.57 53.42
C THR A 72 9.27 -2.12 51.99
N PHE A 73 9.90 -1.02 51.58
CA PHE A 73 9.74 -0.45 50.24
C PHE A 73 11.10 -0.33 49.56
N ASP A 74 11.16 -0.67 48.27
CA ASP A 74 12.37 -0.53 47.47
C ASP A 74 12.63 0.94 47.11
N LYS A 75 13.46 1.61 47.90
CA LYS A 75 13.83 3.02 47.69
C LYS A 75 14.50 3.27 46.32
N THR A 76 15.23 2.30 45.79
CA THR A 76 15.90 2.43 44.49
C THR A 76 14.87 2.42 43.37
N LEU A 77 13.93 1.46 43.42
CA LEU A 77 12.85 1.38 42.44
C LEU A 77 11.96 2.62 42.49
N VAL A 78 11.64 3.12 43.70
CA VAL A 78 10.90 4.39 43.89
C VAL A 78 11.57 5.54 43.14
N ALA A 79 12.87 5.75 43.37
CA ALA A 79 13.60 6.86 42.75
C ALA A 79 13.62 6.74 41.22
N VAL A 80 13.93 5.54 40.70
CA VAL A 80 13.99 5.28 39.26
C VAL A 80 12.65 5.51 38.58
N VAL A 81 11.57 4.91 39.10
CA VAL A 81 10.24 5.03 38.49
C VAL A 81 9.75 6.48 38.55
N CYS A 82 9.95 7.19 39.66
CA CYS A 82 9.58 8.61 39.79
C CYS A 82 10.33 9.50 38.80
N VAL A 83 11.64 9.29 38.60
CA VAL A 83 12.44 10.08 37.63
C VAL A 83 11.93 9.88 36.21
N ILE A 84 11.77 8.62 35.78
CA ILE A 84 11.31 8.29 34.43
C ILE A 84 9.89 8.83 34.21
N ARG A 85 9.01 8.65 35.20
CA ARG A 85 7.63 9.13 35.16
C ARG A 85 7.56 10.66 34.99
N THR A 86 8.35 11.39 35.76
CA THR A 86 8.40 12.87 35.71
C THR A 86 8.91 13.37 34.36
N PHE A 87 9.88 12.68 33.76
CA PHE A 87 10.38 12.99 32.43
C PHE A 87 9.28 12.86 31.36
N ILE A 88 8.54 11.74 31.37
CA ILE A 88 7.46 11.49 30.41
C ILE A 88 6.28 12.46 30.61
N ASP A 89 5.94 12.79 31.86
CA ASP A 89 4.91 13.79 32.15
C ASP A 89 5.27 15.17 31.64
N THR A 90 6.53 15.59 31.85
CA THR A 90 7.03 16.87 31.34
C THR A 90 6.90 16.93 29.82
N PHE A 91 7.25 15.84 29.13
CA PHE A 91 7.09 15.73 27.68
C PHE A 91 5.61 15.86 27.26
N TYR A 92 4.69 15.24 28.00
CA TYR A 92 3.26 15.32 27.70
C TYR A 92 2.66 16.71 28.01
N VAL A 93 3.10 17.39 29.08
CA VAL A 93 2.72 18.78 29.36
C VAL A 93 3.07 19.69 28.20
N ILE A 94 4.27 19.53 27.61
CA ILE A 94 4.66 20.27 26.40
C ILE A 94 3.68 20.02 25.25
N HIS A 95 3.24 18.77 25.06
CA HIS A 95 2.22 18.44 24.07
C HIS A 95 0.86 19.11 24.35
N ILE A 96 0.38 19.12 25.60
CA ILE A 96 -0.87 19.80 25.98
C ILE A 96 -0.77 21.31 25.67
N ILE A 97 0.33 21.96 26.07
CA ILE A 97 0.56 23.39 25.81
C ILE A 97 0.57 23.65 24.30
N TYR A 98 1.27 22.81 23.54
CA TYR A 98 1.32 22.91 22.09
C TYR A 98 -0.05 22.75 21.43
N TYR A 99 -0.84 21.78 21.90
CA TYR A 99 -2.20 21.53 21.42
C TYR A 99 -3.13 22.73 21.68
N LEU A 100 -3.08 23.31 22.88
CA LEU A 100 -3.82 24.53 23.22
C LEU A 100 -3.45 25.71 22.34
N ILE A 101 -2.15 25.92 22.10
CA ILE A 101 -1.68 27.01 21.21
C ILE A 101 -2.18 26.78 19.78
N THR A 102 -2.17 25.53 19.31
CA THR A 102 -2.60 25.20 17.95
C THR A 102 -4.10 25.41 17.74
N GLU A 103 -4.94 24.92 18.66
CA GLU A 103 -6.40 25.10 18.60
C GLU A 103 -6.83 26.57 18.77
N THR A 104 -6.09 27.37 19.55
CA THR A 104 -6.40 28.80 19.72
C THR A 104 -6.02 29.66 18.51
N ILE A 105 -4.96 29.30 17.77
CA ILE A 105 -4.48 30.07 16.61
C ILE A 105 -5.23 29.70 15.33
N ALA A 106 -5.61 28.44 15.16
CA ALA A 106 -6.34 27.96 13.98
C ALA A 106 -7.25 26.79 14.35
N PRO A 107 -8.53 27.04 14.73
CA PRO A 107 -9.49 25.96 14.93
C PRO A 107 -9.63 25.22 13.59
N ARG A 108 -9.23 23.95 13.56
CA ARG A 108 -9.34 23.14 12.33
C ARG A 108 -10.82 22.96 12.01
N SER A 109 -11.28 23.56 10.92
CA SER A 109 -12.44 23.04 10.21
C SER A 109 -12.08 21.64 9.71
N GLN A 110 -12.61 20.60 10.34
CA GLN A 110 -12.52 19.24 9.80
C GLN A 110 -13.30 19.22 8.48
N ALA A 111 -12.57 19.29 7.37
CA ALA A 111 -13.12 18.92 6.07
C ALA A 111 -13.36 17.41 6.12
N SER A 112 -14.61 17.01 6.03
CA SER A 112 -14.97 15.62 5.74
C SER A 112 -14.34 15.23 4.41
N LEU A 113 -13.99 13.95 4.24
CA LEU A 113 -13.57 13.37 2.96
C LEU A 113 -14.59 13.63 1.83
N ARG A 114 -15.83 13.99 2.21
CA ARG A 114 -16.94 14.36 1.34
C ARG A 114 -16.98 15.83 0.90
N GLY A 115 -16.00 16.66 1.29
CA GLY A 115 -16.00 18.10 1.02
C GLY A 115 -16.96 18.93 1.88
N GLU A 116 -17.74 18.28 2.75
CA GLU A 116 -18.58 18.98 3.74
C GLU A 116 -17.68 19.54 4.86
N ILE A 117 -17.64 20.87 4.96
CA ILE A 117 -17.13 21.56 6.14
C ILE A 117 -18.15 21.32 7.24
N VAL A 118 -17.88 20.35 8.12
CA VAL A 118 -18.71 20.17 9.31
C VAL A 118 -18.40 21.33 10.25
N VAL A 119 -19.19 22.40 10.13
CA VAL A 119 -19.19 23.51 11.09
C VAL A 119 -19.82 22.98 12.37
N HIS A 120 -19.01 22.29 13.20
CA HIS A 120 -19.42 22.04 14.57
C HIS A 120 -19.67 23.39 15.25
N SER A 121 -20.88 23.57 15.81
CA SER A 121 -21.19 24.75 16.63
C SER A 121 -20.07 24.99 17.64
N LYS A 122 -19.61 26.25 17.76
CA LYS A 122 -18.55 26.67 18.69
C LYS A 122 -18.75 26.11 20.11
N ALA A 123 -20.01 25.93 20.52
CA ALA A 123 -20.37 25.34 21.81
C ALA A 123 -19.95 23.85 21.91
N THR A 124 -20.25 23.04 20.89
CA THR A 124 -19.94 21.60 20.87
C THR A 124 -18.43 21.36 20.86
N LEU A 125 -17.69 22.17 20.09
CA LEU A 125 -16.23 22.12 20.05
C LEU A 125 -15.63 22.49 21.41
N LYS A 126 -16.14 23.55 22.06
CA LYS A 126 -15.69 23.97 23.39
C LYS A 126 -15.91 22.91 24.46
N THR A 127 -17.08 22.26 24.47
CA THR A 127 -17.39 21.19 25.42
C THR A 127 -16.47 19.99 25.22
N ARG A 128 -16.25 19.56 23.97
CA ARG A 128 -15.33 18.45 23.66
C ARG A 128 -13.89 18.78 24.06
N LEU A 129 -13.45 20.01 23.77
CA LEU A 129 -12.12 20.49 24.14
C LEU A 129 -11.93 20.54 25.66
N LEU A 130 -12.94 21.03 26.39
CA LEU A 130 -12.91 21.12 27.84
C LEU A 130 -12.89 19.74 28.49
N PHE A 131 -13.67 18.78 27.97
CA PHE A 131 -13.62 17.39 28.43
C PHE A 131 -12.22 16.77 28.22
N HIS A 132 -11.65 16.87 27.02
CA HIS A 132 -10.31 16.35 26.74
C HIS A 132 -9.25 17.03 27.62
N PHE A 133 -9.36 18.34 27.81
CA PHE A 133 -8.44 19.09 28.64
C PHE A 133 -8.51 18.69 30.13
N ILE A 134 -9.71 18.42 30.67
CA ILE A 134 -9.87 17.89 32.03
C ILE A 134 -9.21 16.52 32.15
N VAL A 135 -9.44 15.62 31.20
CA VAL A 135 -8.81 14.29 31.18
C VAL A 135 -7.28 14.41 31.10
N ASP A 136 -6.77 15.30 30.26
CA ASP A 136 -5.34 15.59 30.14
C ASP A 136 -4.74 16.05 31.47
N ILE A 137 -5.37 16.99 32.17
CA ILE A 137 -4.92 17.46 33.49
C ILE A 137 -4.91 16.30 34.51
N ILE A 138 -6.02 15.56 34.62
CA ILE A 138 -6.15 14.44 35.56
C ILE A 138 -5.06 13.38 35.31
N SER A 139 -4.75 13.13 34.04
CA SER A 139 -3.80 12.11 33.63
C SER A 139 -2.33 12.42 33.92
N VAL A 140 -1.97 13.71 34.03
CA VAL A 140 -0.58 14.19 34.21
C VAL A 140 -0.23 14.45 35.66
N LEU A 141 -1.25 14.61 36.53
CA LEU A 141 -1.03 14.84 37.96
C LEU A 141 -0.11 13.76 38.56
N PRO A 142 0.97 14.12 39.28
CA PRO A 142 1.95 13.16 39.77
C PRO A 142 1.51 12.48 41.10
N ILE A 143 0.26 12.01 41.19
CA ILE A 143 -0.31 11.48 42.44
C ILE A 143 0.51 10.28 42.98
N PRO A 144 0.94 9.29 42.17
CA PRO A 144 1.74 8.16 42.63
C PRO A 144 3.11 8.60 43.12
N GLN A 145 3.76 9.55 42.44
CA GLN A 145 5.05 10.09 42.89
C GLN A 145 4.90 10.77 44.25
N VAL A 146 3.87 11.61 44.43
CA VAL A 146 3.60 12.30 45.69
C VAL A 146 3.36 11.28 46.80
N VAL A 147 2.48 10.32 46.58
CA VAL A 147 2.14 9.31 47.61
C VAL A 147 3.36 8.50 48.03
N VAL A 148 4.16 8.05 47.07
CA VAL A 148 5.30 7.19 47.35
C VAL A 148 6.46 7.96 47.98
N LEU A 149 6.72 9.21 47.55
CA LEU A 149 7.83 10.02 48.07
C LEU A 149 7.51 10.74 49.37
N THR A 150 6.26 11.15 49.62
CA THR A 150 5.91 11.97 50.78
C THR A 150 5.09 11.22 51.82
N LEU A 151 4.03 10.52 51.41
CA LEU A 151 3.10 9.90 52.35
C LEU A 151 3.64 8.61 52.97
N ILE A 152 4.33 7.76 52.21
CA ILE A 152 4.96 6.52 52.74
C ILE A 152 6.03 6.82 53.83
N PRO A 153 6.94 7.78 53.65
CA PRO A 153 7.88 8.13 54.70
C PRO A 153 7.21 8.80 55.91
N LEU A 154 6.20 9.67 55.69
CA LEU A 154 5.62 10.52 56.73
C LEU A 154 4.52 9.84 57.57
N SER A 155 3.67 9.03 56.95
CA SER A 155 2.47 8.47 57.61
C SER A 155 2.16 7.07 57.10
N ALA A 156 2.89 6.10 57.65
CA ALA A 156 2.70 4.68 57.43
C ALA A 156 1.27 4.18 57.74
N SER A 157 0.57 4.82 58.67
CA SER A 157 -0.82 4.48 59.03
C SER A 157 -1.84 4.90 57.97
N LEU A 158 -1.57 5.95 57.19
CA LEU A 158 -2.53 6.50 56.23
C LEU A 158 -2.52 5.77 54.89
N VAL A 159 -1.42 5.09 54.53
CA VAL A 159 -1.26 4.43 53.23
C VAL A 159 -1.23 2.92 53.41
N SER A 160 -2.42 2.32 53.47
CA SER A 160 -2.57 0.86 53.32
C SER A 160 -2.18 0.43 51.90
N GLU A 161 -1.64 -0.76 51.73
CA GLU A 161 -1.41 -1.41 50.42
C GLU A 161 -2.63 -1.29 49.48
N ARG A 162 -3.84 -1.37 50.06
CA ARG A 162 -5.12 -1.12 49.37
C ARG A 162 -5.23 0.28 48.77
N ILE A 163 -4.84 1.31 49.51
CA ILE A 163 -4.93 2.70 49.08
C ILE A 163 -3.97 2.94 47.92
N LEU A 164 -2.76 2.38 47.98
CA LEU A 164 -1.78 2.47 46.89
C LEU A 164 -2.33 1.86 45.59
N LYS A 165 -2.95 0.68 45.66
CA LYS A 165 -3.58 0.01 44.51
C LYS A 165 -4.66 0.87 43.84
N TRP A 166 -5.58 1.44 44.63
CA TRP A 166 -6.66 2.27 44.12
C TRP A 166 -6.16 3.61 43.56
N ILE A 167 -5.15 4.20 44.18
CA ILE A 167 -4.53 5.43 43.67
C ILE A 167 -3.91 5.17 42.30
N ILE A 168 -3.12 4.10 42.16
CA ILE A 168 -2.50 3.75 40.88
C ILE A 168 -3.57 3.44 39.82
N LEU A 169 -4.62 2.71 40.17
CA LEU A 169 -5.72 2.41 39.24
C LEU A 169 -6.48 3.67 38.80
N SER A 170 -6.76 4.57 39.74
CA SER A 170 -7.46 5.85 39.49
C SER A 170 -6.71 6.75 38.51
N GLN A 171 -5.38 6.63 38.47
CA GLN A 171 -4.49 7.32 37.54
C GLN A 171 -4.35 6.64 36.18
N TYR A 172 -4.34 5.32 36.18
CA TYR A 172 -4.15 4.50 35.00
C TYR A 172 -5.30 4.68 33.99
N VAL A 173 -6.54 4.76 34.48
CA VAL A 173 -7.75 4.90 33.65
C VAL A 173 -7.77 6.21 32.82
N PRO A 174 -7.60 7.42 33.42
CA PRO A 174 -7.51 8.66 32.66
C PRO A 174 -6.45 8.65 31.56
N ARG A 175 -5.33 7.95 31.78
CA ARG A 175 -4.26 7.85 30.77
C ARG A 175 -4.59 6.96 29.59
N ILE A 176 -5.35 5.89 29.81
CA ILE A 176 -5.90 5.09 28.71
C ILE A 176 -6.89 5.96 27.91
N ILE A 177 -7.81 6.66 28.60
CA ILE A 177 -8.82 7.51 27.95
C ILE A 177 -8.15 8.59 27.10
N ARG A 178 -7.06 9.18 27.60
CA ARG A 178 -6.23 10.16 26.90
C ARG A 178 -5.59 9.64 25.62
N MET A 179 -5.26 8.35 25.55
CA MET A 179 -4.64 7.76 24.36
C MET A 179 -5.64 7.65 23.19
N TYR A 180 -6.92 7.43 23.49
CA TYR A 180 -7.97 7.25 22.48
C TYR A 180 -8.08 8.39 21.45
N PRO A 181 -8.18 9.68 21.82
CA PRO A 181 -8.25 10.78 20.84
C PRO A 181 -6.98 10.85 19.97
N LEU A 182 -5.81 10.66 20.57
CA LEU A 182 -4.54 10.69 19.84
C LEU A 182 -4.42 9.54 18.84
N TYR A 183 -4.77 8.33 19.27
CA TYR A 183 -4.83 7.14 18.41
C TYR A 183 -5.81 7.34 17.24
N LYS A 184 -7.00 7.89 17.53
CA LYS A 184 -8.04 8.17 16.52
C LYS A 184 -7.58 9.20 15.49
N GLU A 185 -6.90 10.26 15.92
CA GLU A 185 -6.36 11.27 15.01
C GLU A 185 -5.25 10.71 14.11
N VAL A 186 -4.31 9.95 14.67
CA VAL A 186 -3.24 9.30 13.89
C VAL A 186 -3.83 8.32 12.88
N THR A 187 -4.78 7.49 13.29
CA THR A 187 -5.41 6.50 12.40
C THR A 187 -6.22 7.16 11.28
N ARG A 188 -6.91 8.28 11.55
CA ARG A 188 -7.64 9.02 10.52
C ARG A 188 -6.73 9.73 9.52
N ALA A 189 -5.58 10.24 9.96
CA ALA A 189 -4.65 10.96 9.10
C ALA A 189 -3.85 10.02 8.18
N PHE A 190 -3.45 8.85 8.69
CA PHE A 190 -2.53 7.95 7.97
C PHE A 190 -3.17 6.63 7.52
N GLY A 191 -4.42 6.35 7.89
CA GLY A 191 -5.06 5.04 7.69
C GLY A 191 -4.52 3.95 8.63
N THR A 192 -3.23 3.97 8.94
CA THR A 192 -2.55 3.07 9.88
C THR A 192 -1.59 3.84 10.80
N VAL A 193 -1.46 3.40 12.05
CA VAL A 193 -0.49 4.00 13.01
C VAL A 193 0.95 3.71 12.58
N ALA A 194 1.16 2.57 11.94
CA ALA A 194 2.44 2.12 11.44
C ALA A 194 2.46 2.11 9.90
N GLU A 195 3.55 2.62 9.32
CA GLU A 195 3.78 2.61 7.87
C GLU A 195 4.03 1.20 7.34
N SER A 196 4.60 0.32 8.18
CA SER A 196 4.79 -1.09 7.86
C SER A 196 3.72 -1.95 8.52
N LYS A 197 3.24 -2.94 7.75
CA LYS A 197 2.28 -3.95 8.23
C LYS A 197 2.81 -4.68 9.48
N TRP A 198 4.11 -5.01 9.46
CA TRP A 198 4.81 -5.65 10.58
C TRP A 198 4.87 -4.79 11.83
N ALA A 199 5.11 -3.49 11.72
CA ALA A 199 5.09 -2.61 12.89
C ALA A 199 3.68 -2.48 13.48
N GLY A 200 2.63 -2.54 12.66
CA GLY A 200 1.24 -2.61 13.14
C GLY A 200 0.95 -3.89 13.93
N ALA A 201 1.42 -5.04 13.44
CA ALA A 201 1.29 -6.32 14.16
C ALA A 201 2.11 -6.32 15.47
N ALA A 202 3.36 -5.84 15.42
CA ALA A 202 4.23 -5.73 16.58
C ALA A 202 3.65 -4.80 17.66
N LEU A 203 3.04 -3.68 17.28
CA LEU A 203 2.37 -2.77 18.21
C LEU A 203 1.18 -3.46 18.91
N ASN A 204 0.37 -4.21 18.18
CA ASN A 204 -0.74 -4.96 18.78
C ASN A 204 -0.25 -6.04 19.76
N LEU A 205 0.80 -6.77 19.38
CA LEU A 205 1.44 -7.74 20.28
C LEU A 205 2.02 -7.06 21.52
N PHE A 206 2.64 -5.90 21.37
CA PHE A 206 3.15 -5.11 22.50
C PHE A 206 2.02 -4.69 23.45
N LEU A 207 0.88 -4.23 22.94
CA LEU A 207 -0.28 -3.86 23.76
C LEU A 207 -0.85 -5.08 24.51
N TYR A 208 -0.87 -6.25 23.87
CA TYR A 208 -1.26 -7.51 24.52
C TYR A 208 -0.31 -7.90 25.66
N MET A 209 1.01 -7.82 25.41
CA MET A 209 2.04 -8.07 26.43
C MET A 209 1.98 -7.05 27.56
N LEU A 210 1.73 -5.77 27.25
CA LEU A 210 1.57 -4.71 28.24
C LEU A 210 0.40 -5.01 29.20
N HIS A 211 -0.74 -5.48 28.67
CA HIS A 211 -1.88 -5.84 29.50
C HIS A 211 -1.56 -7.06 30.39
N SER A 212 -0.83 -8.04 29.86
CA SER A 212 -0.31 -9.19 30.61
C SER A 212 0.58 -8.79 31.78
N TYR A 213 1.50 -7.87 31.53
CA TYR A 213 2.36 -7.27 32.53
C TYR A 213 1.55 -6.57 33.65
N VAL A 214 0.54 -5.79 33.30
CA VAL A 214 -0.32 -5.07 34.26
C VAL A 214 -1.00 -6.05 35.21
N PHE A 215 -1.58 -7.14 34.69
CA PHE A 215 -2.21 -8.17 35.52
C PHE A 215 -1.20 -8.88 36.43
N GLY A 216 0.01 -9.17 35.93
CA GLY A 216 1.10 -9.69 36.75
C GLY A 216 1.50 -8.77 37.90
N ALA A 217 1.54 -7.46 37.66
CA ALA A 217 1.83 -6.45 38.67
C ALA A 217 0.71 -6.34 39.73
N PHE A 218 -0.56 -6.42 39.32
CA PHE A 218 -1.69 -6.48 40.25
C PHE A 218 -1.70 -7.75 41.09
N TRP A 219 -1.33 -8.90 40.50
CA TRP A 219 -1.18 -10.15 41.20
C TRP A 219 -0.06 -10.09 42.25
N TYR A 220 1.09 -9.51 41.90
CA TYR A 220 2.19 -9.27 42.82
C TYR A 220 1.75 -8.49 44.07
N LEU A 221 1.13 -7.31 43.88
CA LEU A 221 0.68 -6.50 45.02
C LEU A 221 -0.42 -7.19 45.83
N SER A 222 -1.36 -7.89 45.15
CA SER A 222 -2.45 -8.60 45.84
C SER A 222 -1.93 -9.79 46.67
N SER A 223 -0.79 -10.38 46.30
CA SER A 223 -0.11 -11.40 47.10
C SER A 223 0.41 -10.84 48.43
N ILE A 224 0.96 -9.62 48.40
CA ILE A 224 1.38 -8.89 49.61
C ILE A 224 0.17 -8.58 50.49
N GLU A 225 -0.92 -8.07 49.90
CA GLU A 225 -2.17 -7.79 50.62
C GLU A 225 -2.74 -9.04 51.31
N ARG A 226 -2.60 -10.21 50.69
CA ARG A 226 -3.03 -11.49 51.26
C ARG A 226 -2.17 -11.92 52.43
N LYS A 227 -0.85 -11.82 52.32
CA LYS A 227 0.05 -12.09 53.45
C LYS A 227 -0.23 -11.14 54.62
N SER A 228 -0.45 -9.86 54.32
CA SER A 228 -0.82 -8.81 55.29
C SER A 228 -2.15 -9.12 55.98
N LYS A 229 -3.16 -9.62 55.25
CA LYS A 229 -4.43 -10.11 55.83
C LYS A 229 -4.23 -11.32 56.72
N CYS A 230 -3.40 -12.27 56.32
CA CYS A 230 -3.13 -13.46 57.12
C CYS A 230 -2.46 -13.10 58.46
N TRP A 231 -1.43 -12.26 58.44
CA TRP A 231 -0.77 -11.80 59.67
C TRP A 231 -1.71 -11.04 60.60
N ARG A 232 -2.59 -10.19 60.05
CA ARG A 232 -3.64 -9.52 60.84
C ARG A 232 -4.65 -10.51 61.44
N ALA A 233 -5.06 -11.52 60.69
CA ALA A 233 -5.96 -12.57 61.18
C ALA A 233 -5.31 -13.45 62.27
N ALA A 234 -4.02 -13.78 62.12
CA ALA A 234 -3.26 -14.51 63.12
C ALA A 234 -3.09 -13.70 64.40
N CYS A 235 -2.78 -12.41 64.29
CA CYS A 235 -2.69 -11.50 65.42
C CYS A 235 -4.02 -11.38 66.18
N ALA A 236 -5.15 -11.28 65.46
CA ALA A 236 -6.47 -11.21 66.09
C ALA A 236 -6.85 -12.47 66.90
N ARG A 237 -6.17 -13.61 66.69
CA ARG A 237 -6.36 -14.84 67.49
C ARG A 237 -5.51 -14.87 68.77
N THR A 238 -4.52 -13.99 68.90
CA THR A 238 -3.60 -13.96 70.04
C THR A 238 -4.02 -12.85 71.01
N SER A 239 -4.26 -13.21 72.28
CA SER A 239 -4.89 -12.33 73.29
C SER A 239 -4.14 -11.03 73.61
N ASP A 240 -2.84 -10.93 73.27
CA ASP A 240 -1.99 -9.76 73.55
C ASP A 240 -1.42 -9.08 72.29
N CYS A 241 -1.97 -9.37 71.12
CA CYS A 241 -1.46 -8.83 69.86
C CYS A 241 -2.29 -7.63 69.38
N ASN A 242 -1.72 -6.42 69.49
CA ASN A 242 -2.28 -5.20 68.90
C ASN A 242 -1.40 -4.74 67.73
N LEU A 243 -1.55 -5.40 66.58
CA LEU A 243 -0.73 -5.14 65.41
C LEU A 243 -1.29 -3.96 64.61
N THR A 244 -0.67 -2.80 64.76
CA THR A 244 -1.01 -1.64 63.93
C THR A 244 -0.34 -1.75 62.55
N VAL A 245 -0.86 -1.04 61.55
CA VAL A 245 -0.25 -0.98 60.21
C VAL A 245 1.21 -0.51 60.30
N THR A 246 1.53 0.34 61.27
CA THR A 246 2.89 0.83 61.55
C THR A 246 3.82 -0.24 62.08
N ASP A 247 3.33 -1.23 62.84
CA ASP A 247 4.15 -2.31 63.41
C ASP A 247 4.56 -3.33 62.34
N LEU A 248 3.70 -3.50 61.33
CA LEU A 248 4.00 -4.30 60.13
C LEU A 248 5.01 -3.62 59.20
N LEU A 249 5.42 -2.38 59.44
CA LEU A 249 6.43 -1.69 58.63
C LEU A 249 7.78 -1.73 59.33
N CYS A 250 8.84 -2.10 58.61
CA CYS A 250 10.18 -2.34 59.17
C CYS A 250 10.91 -1.09 59.75
N LYS A 251 10.21 -0.01 60.10
CA LYS A 251 10.76 1.22 60.68
C LYS A 251 10.99 1.12 62.20
N ARG A 252 10.23 0.29 62.92
CA ARG A 252 10.41 0.10 64.37
C ARG A 252 11.00 -1.29 64.62
N ALA A 253 12.23 -1.33 65.12
CA ALA A 253 12.86 -2.59 65.50
C ALA A 253 12.16 -3.18 66.72
N GLY A 254 11.69 -4.42 66.59
CA GLY A 254 11.57 -5.39 67.69
C GLY A 254 10.52 -5.09 68.75
N SER A 255 9.33 -5.66 68.59
CA SER A 255 8.66 -6.29 69.74
C SER A 255 8.79 -7.80 69.56
N ASP A 256 9.26 -8.52 70.58
CA ASP A 256 9.29 -9.99 70.60
C ASP A 256 7.93 -10.63 70.26
N ASN A 257 6.85 -9.87 70.44
CA ASN A 257 5.47 -10.23 70.10
C ASN A 257 5.25 -10.56 68.61
N ILE A 258 6.21 -10.39 67.70
CA ILE A 258 6.03 -10.70 66.27
C ILE A 258 6.47 -12.14 65.95
N ARG A 259 7.25 -12.79 66.82
CA ARG A 259 7.88 -14.10 66.54
C ARG A 259 6.86 -15.22 66.31
N PHE A 260 5.64 -15.12 66.88
CA PHE A 260 4.55 -16.09 66.64
C PHE A 260 4.09 -16.11 65.18
N LEU A 261 4.34 -15.03 64.41
CA LEU A 261 4.00 -14.97 62.99
C LEU A 261 4.87 -15.90 62.12
N ASN A 262 5.98 -16.42 62.66
CA ASN A 262 6.77 -17.45 61.99
C ASN A 262 5.99 -18.76 61.84
N THR A 263 5.29 -19.15 62.91
CA THR A 263 4.48 -20.36 62.95
C THR A 263 3.08 -20.14 62.40
N SER A 264 2.67 -18.88 62.26
CA SER A 264 1.37 -18.50 61.73
C SER A 264 1.43 -18.33 60.21
N CYS A 265 0.35 -18.68 59.50
CA CYS A 265 0.24 -18.57 58.05
C CYS A 265 1.17 -19.50 57.24
N PRO A 266 1.08 -20.84 57.43
CA PRO A 266 1.82 -21.80 56.64
C PRO A 266 1.42 -21.70 55.15
N LEU A 267 2.39 -21.88 54.26
CA LEU A 267 2.18 -21.83 52.81
C LEU A 267 1.76 -23.22 52.29
N ILE A 268 0.53 -23.61 52.60
CA ILE A 268 -0.05 -24.92 52.23
C ILE A 268 -0.76 -24.80 50.89
N ASP A 269 -0.49 -25.73 49.96
CA ASP A 269 -1.20 -25.77 48.68
C ASP A 269 -2.70 -25.97 48.90
N PRO A 270 -3.59 -25.32 48.12
CA PRO A 270 -5.04 -25.42 48.30
C PRO A 270 -5.55 -26.87 48.40
N ALA A 271 -4.94 -27.79 47.64
CA ALA A 271 -5.27 -29.22 47.64
C ALA A 271 -4.86 -29.98 48.93
N GLN A 272 -3.96 -29.43 49.74
CA GLN A 272 -3.42 -30.06 50.95
C GLN A 272 -4.00 -29.46 52.25
N ILE A 273 -4.88 -28.46 52.16
CA ILE A 273 -5.52 -27.84 53.32
C ILE A 273 -6.50 -28.82 53.94
N THR A 274 -6.14 -29.37 55.10
CA THR A 274 -6.98 -30.29 55.88
C THR A 274 -7.70 -29.59 57.02
N ASN A 275 -7.06 -28.58 57.64
CA ASN A 275 -7.63 -27.81 58.73
C ASN A 275 -8.32 -26.54 58.21
N SER A 276 -9.60 -26.37 58.57
CA SER A 276 -10.38 -25.17 58.22
C SER A 276 -9.86 -23.88 58.86
N THR A 277 -8.93 -23.97 59.82
CA THR A 277 -8.32 -22.83 60.49
C THR A 277 -7.15 -22.21 59.72
N ASP A 278 -6.60 -22.95 58.76
CA ASP A 278 -5.45 -22.54 57.96
C ASP A 278 -5.88 -21.53 56.89
N PHE A 279 -5.02 -20.55 56.64
CA PHE A 279 -5.33 -19.48 55.71
C PHE A 279 -5.06 -19.93 54.27
N ASP A 280 -6.11 -20.02 53.47
CA ASP A 280 -6.01 -20.31 52.04
C ASP A 280 -5.50 -19.07 51.28
N PHE A 281 -4.34 -19.22 50.64
CA PHE A 281 -3.73 -18.18 49.80
C PHE A 281 -4.23 -18.22 48.33
N GLY A 282 -4.92 -19.28 47.91
CA GLY A 282 -5.40 -19.47 46.55
C GLY A 282 -4.33 -19.18 45.50
N MET A 283 -4.69 -18.37 44.50
CA MET A 283 -3.86 -18.07 43.32
C MET A 283 -2.56 -17.31 43.65
N TYR A 284 -2.40 -16.83 44.88
CA TYR A 284 -1.26 -16.03 45.32
C TYR A 284 -0.17 -16.88 45.99
N ILE A 285 -0.43 -18.17 46.22
CA ILE A 285 0.53 -19.07 46.85
C ILE A 285 1.85 -19.19 46.08
N ASP A 286 1.77 -19.24 44.75
CA ASP A 286 2.92 -19.30 43.85
C ASP A 286 3.88 -18.11 44.04
N ALA A 287 3.35 -16.91 44.29
CA ALA A 287 4.15 -15.71 44.54
C ALA A 287 4.91 -15.81 45.88
N LEU A 288 4.26 -16.38 46.89
CA LEU A 288 4.79 -16.51 48.25
C LEU A 288 5.85 -17.61 48.32
N LYS A 289 5.61 -18.77 47.70
CA LYS A 289 6.54 -19.89 47.69
C LYS A 289 7.80 -19.63 46.85
N SER A 290 7.67 -18.86 45.77
CA SER A 290 8.81 -18.57 44.87
C SER A 290 9.85 -17.61 45.47
N GLY A 291 9.56 -16.98 46.60
CA GLY A 291 10.44 -15.97 47.22
C GLY A 291 10.52 -14.65 46.45
N VAL A 292 9.70 -14.45 45.42
CA VAL A 292 9.73 -13.27 44.54
C VAL A 292 9.31 -11.99 45.27
N LEU A 293 8.59 -12.12 46.37
CA LEU A 293 8.14 -11.02 47.23
C LEU A 293 9.21 -10.59 48.25
N GLU A 294 10.27 -11.38 48.43
CA GLU A 294 11.25 -11.19 49.49
C GLU A 294 12.27 -10.09 49.19
N VAL A 295 12.80 -9.47 50.24
CA VAL A 295 13.86 -8.44 50.14
C VAL A 295 15.19 -9.03 49.66
N LYS A 296 15.43 -10.32 49.89
CA LYS A 296 16.66 -11.03 49.54
C LYS A 296 16.30 -12.25 48.69
N PRO A 297 16.86 -12.44 47.48
CA PRO A 297 17.82 -11.57 46.79
C PRO A 297 17.17 -10.31 46.18
N LYS A 298 17.93 -9.22 46.05
CA LYS A 298 17.47 -7.95 45.43
C LYS A 298 17.50 -8.01 43.90
N ASP A 299 16.86 -9.02 43.32
CA ASP A 299 16.88 -9.26 41.87
C ASP A 299 15.60 -8.78 41.19
N PHE A 300 15.50 -7.47 40.97
CA PHE A 300 14.34 -6.87 40.30
C PHE A 300 14.03 -7.49 38.92
N PRO A 301 15.02 -7.76 38.02
CA PRO A 301 14.73 -8.37 36.72
C PRO A 301 14.06 -9.74 36.82
N ARG A 302 14.52 -10.58 37.76
CA ARG A 302 13.92 -11.90 38.01
C ARG A 302 12.48 -11.76 38.48
N LYS A 303 12.23 -10.86 39.42
CA LYS A 303 10.89 -10.54 39.93
C LYS A 303 9.96 -10.04 38.82
N PHE A 304 10.44 -9.11 38.00
CA PHE A 304 9.70 -8.56 36.86
C PHE A 304 9.31 -9.65 35.86
N VAL A 305 10.29 -10.45 35.40
CA VAL A 305 10.08 -11.49 34.39
C VAL A 305 9.12 -12.57 34.92
N TYR A 306 9.24 -12.95 36.20
CA TYR A 306 8.35 -13.95 36.79
C TYR A 306 6.89 -13.46 36.87
N CYS A 307 6.66 -12.22 37.32
CA CYS A 307 5.31 -11.67 37.39
C CYS A 307 4.73 -11.42 36.00
N PHE A 308 5.55 -10.99 35.04
CA PHE A 308 5.17 -10.88 33.64
C PHE A 308 4.77 -12.24 33.06
N TRP A 309 5.56 -13.29 33.29
CA TRP A 309 5.25 -14.66 32.88
C TRP A 309 3.92 -15.14 33.46
N TRP A 310 3.69 -14.93 34.76
CA TRP A 310 2.43 -15.30 35.41
C TRP A 310 1.24 -14.59 34.74
N GLY A 311 1.35 -13.29 34.48
CA GLY A 311 0.29 -12.51 33.82
C GLY A 311 0.03 -12.99 32.39
N LEU A 312 1.11 -13.21 31.62
CA LEU A 312 1.04 -13.69 30.23
C LEU A 312 0.43 -15.09 30.14
N ARG A 313 0.83 -16.00 31.04
CA ARG A 313 0.29 -17.36 31.13
C ARG A 313 -1.21 -17.34 31.36
N ASN A 314 -1.69 -16.55 32.31
CA ASN A 314 -3.12 -16.54 32.67
C ASN A 314 -4.02 -15.84 31.64
N ILE A 315 -3.54 -14.78 31.00
CA ILE A 315 -4.30 -14.16 29.89
C ILE A 315 -4.36 -15.08 28.69
N SER A 316 -3.23 -15.70 28.33
CA SER A 316 -3.15 -16.57 27.15
C SER A 316 -3.88 -17.91 27.36
N ALA A 317 -3.89 -18.44 28.58
CA ALA A 317 -4.63 -19.65 28.96
C ALA A 317 -6.04 -19.37 29.48
N LEU A 318 -6.58 -18.15 29.27
CA LEU A 318 -7.94 -17.76 29.64
C LEU A 318 -8.30 -18.03 31.13
N GLY A 319 -7.30 -17.97 32.01
CA GLY A 319 -7.45 -18.21 33.44
C GLY A 319 -7.68 -19.67 33.84
N GLN A 320 -7.52 -20.64 32.95
CA GLN A 320 -7.80 -22.07 33.24
C GLN A 320 -6.97 -22.64 34.40
N ASN A 321 -5.78 -22.09 34.63
CA ASN A 321 -4.85 -22.54 35.68
C ASN A 321 -4.97 -21.73 36.98
N LEU A 322 -6.02 -20.93 37.16
CA LEU A 322 -6.22 -20.12 38.37
C LEU A 322 -6.96 -20.91 39.44
N GLU A 323 -6.27 -21.26 40.52
CA GLU A 323 -6.87 -21.82 41.72
C GLU A 323 -7.29 -20.68 42.67
N THR A 324 -8.57 -20.34 42.72
CA THR A 324 -9.08 -19.27 43.61
C THR A 324 -9.42 -19.81 44.99
N SER A 325 -9.12 -19.05 46.04
CA SER A 325 -9.72 -19.30 47.37
C SER A 325 -11.22 -18.93 47.37
N ASN A 326 -11.93 -19.27 48.45
CA ASN A 326 -13.34 -18.87 48.67
C ASN A 326 -13.52 -17.36 48.97
N SER A 327 -12.66 -16.51 48.40
CA SER A 327 -12.71 -15.07 48.60
C SER A 327 -13.32 -14.39 47.39
N ALA A 328 -14.45 -13.70 47.59
CA ALA A 328 -15.17 -13.01 46.52
C ALA A 328 -14.25 -12.10 45.67
N GLY A 329 -13.32 -11.37 46.29
CA GLY A 329 -12.38 -10.51 45.57
C GLY A 329 -11.41 -11.25 44.64
N GLU A 330 -11.01 -12.48 44.97
CA GLU A 330 -10.20 -13.33 44.09
C GLU A 330 -11.01 -13.85 42.92
N ILE A 331 -12.23 -14.31 43.19
CA ILE A 331 -13.14 -14.81 42.15
C ILE A 331 -13.43 -13.69 41.15
N PHE A 332 -13.76 -12.48 41.61
CA PHE A 332 -13.95 -11.33 40.72
C PHE A 332 -12.69 -10.98 39.92
N PHE A 333 -11.50 -11.05 40.53
CA PHE A 333 -10.25 -10.80 39.81
C PHE A 333 -9.96 -11.87 38.75
N ALA A 334 -10.22 -13.15 39.04
CA ALA A 334 -10.11 -14.24 38.10
C ALA A 334 -11.08 -14.10 36.92
N ILE A 335 -12.34 -13.71 37.19
CA ILE A 335 -13.34 -13.40 36.15
C ILE A 335 -12.83 -12.27 35.25
N ILE A 336 -12.28 -11.20 35.82
CA ILE A 336 -11.73 -10.08 35.05
C ILE A 336 -10.56 -10.55 34.17
N ILE A 337 -9.65 -11.39 34.68
CA ILE A 337 -8.55 -11.96 33.89
C ILE A 337 -9.09 -12.82 32.73
N CYS A 338 -10.07 -13.69 32.99
CA CYS A 338 -10.67 -14.55 31.98
C CYS A 338 -11.35 -13.74 30.86
N VAL A 339 -12.22 -12.80 31.23
CA VAL A 339 -12.91 -11.92 30.27
C VAL A 339 -11.92 -11.06 29.48
N SER A 340 -10.91 -10.50 30.16
CA SER A 340 -9.87 -9.70 29.49
C SER A 340 -9.02 -10.55 28.56
N GLY A 341 -8.66 -11.78 28.95
CA GLY A 341 -7.93 -12.74 28.11
C GLY A 341 -8.67 -13.07 26.83
N LEU A 342 -9.96 -13.42 26.93
CA LEU A 342 -10.81 -13.69 25.77
C LEU A 342 -10.87 -12.49 24.81
N LEU A 343 -11.15 -11.30 25.33
CA LEU A 343 -11.28 -10.08 24.52
C LEU A 343 -9.96 -9.68 23.86
N LEU A 344 -8.86 -9.67 24.62
CA LEU A 344 -7.54 -9.26 24.11
C LEU A 344 -7.00 -10.25 23.08
N PHE A 345 -7.19 -11.55 23.30
CA PHE A 345 -6.77 -12.57 22.35
C PHE A 345 -7.57 -12.49 21.05
N ALA A 346 -8.89 -12.28 21.13
CA ALA A 346 -9.74 -12.07 19.94
C ALA A 346 -9.31 -10.82 19.15
N VAL A 347 -9.04 -9.70 19.83
CA VAL A 347 -8.55 -8.47 19.19
C VAL A 347 -7.17 -8.67 18.55
N LEU A 348 -6.27 -9.38 19.22
CA LEU A 348 -4.93 -9.69 18.68
C LEU A 348 -5.03 -10.49 17.38
N ILE A 349 -5.77 -11.61 17.40
CA ILE A 349 -5.96 -12.45 16.22
C ILE A 349 -6.66 -11.66 15.10
N GLY A 350 -7.75 -10.95 15.40
CA GLY A 350 -8.48 -10.17 14.42
C GLY A 350 -7.63 -9.09 13.75
N ASN A 351 -6.80 -8.38 14.54
CA ASN A 351 -5.89 -7.37 14.00
C ASN A 351 -4.77 -8.00 13.17
N VAL A 352 -4.14 -9.08 13.63
CA VAL A 352 -3.08 -9.78 12.89
C VAL A 352 -3.63 -10.33 11.56
N GLN A 353 -4.81 -10.96 11.58
CA GLN A 353 -5.50 -11.45 10.39
C GLN A 353 -5.76 -10.33 9.40
N LYS A 354 -6.27 -9.17 9.87
CA LYS A 354 -6.50 -7.99 9.02
C LYS A 354 -5.21 -7.52 8.32
N TYR A 355 -4.08 -7.49 9.04
CA TYR A 355 -2.80 -7.08 8.44
C TYR A 355 -2.28 -8.09 7.42
N LEU A 356 -2.39 -9.39 7.70
CA LEU A 356 -1.98 -10.45 6.79
C LEU A 356 -2.83 -10.47 5.51
N GLN A 357 -4.16 -10.44 5.65
CA GLN A 357 -5.11 -10.46 4.53
C GLN A 357 -4.92 -9.28 3.57
N SER A 358 -4.56 -8.10 4.07
CA SER A 358 -4.27 -6.93 3.22
C SER A 358 -3.10 -7.14 2.25
N SER A 359 -2.24 -8.14 2.51
CA SER A 359 -1.12 -8.48 1.62
C SER A 359 -1.48 -9.51 0.59
N THR A 360 -2.40 -10.41 0.91
CA THR A 360 -2.83 -11.49 0.03
C THR A 360 -4.00 -11.08 -0.85
N THR A 361 -4.70 -9.99 -0.55
CA THR A 361 -5.95 -9.59 -1.24
C THR A 361 -5.86 -9.65 -2.77
N ARG A 362 -4.78 -9.12 -3.39
CA ARG A 362 -4.64 -9.15 -4.85
C ARG A 362 -4.39 -10.55 -5.42
N VAL A 363 -3.68 -11.39 -4.67
CA VAL A 363 -3.42 -12.78 -5.05
C VAL A 363 -4.69 -13.60 -4.84
N ASP A 364 -5.38 -13.42 -3.72
CA ASP A 364 -6.65 -14.07 -3.40
C ASP A 364 -7.73 -13.70 -4.44
N GLU A 365 -7.81 -12.42 -4.85
CA GLU A 365 -8.70 -11.96 -5.93
C GLU A 365 -8.37 -12.62 -7.28
N MET A 366 -7.08 -12.81 -7.58
CA MET A 366 -6.64 -13.51 -8.79
C MET A 366 -6.97 -15.01 -8.73
N GLU A 367 -6.75 -15.66 -7.59
CA GLU A 367 -7.07 -17.06 -7.38
C GLU A 367 -8.59 -17.30 -7.37
N GLU A 368 -9.38 -16.36 -6.86
CA GLU A 368 -10.84 -16.39 -6.95
C GLU A 368 -11.30 -16.26 -8.41
N LYS A 369 -10.83 -15.25 -9.15
CA LYS A 369 -11.11 -15.10 -10.59
C LYS A 369 -10.72 -16.36 -11.36
N ARG A 370 -9.55 -16.94 -11.09
CA ARG A 370 -9.08 -18.18 -11.73
C ARG A 370 -10.01 -19.37 -11.42
N ARG A 371 -10.41 -19.54 -10.16
CA ARG A 371 -11.35 -20.62 -9.77
C ARG A 371 -12.72 -20.43 -10.44
N ASP A 372 -13.19 -19.19 -10.56
CA ASP A 372 -14.44 -18.88 -11.23
C ASP A 372 -14.36 -19.12 -12.75
N THR A 373 -13.24 -18.75 -13.39
CA THR A 373 -12.98 -19.13 -14.79
C THR A 373 -12.96 -20.64 -14.94
N GLU A 374 -12.27 -21.41 -14.10
CA GLU A 374 -12.24 -22.89 -14.19
C GLU A 374 -13.62 -23.53 -14.00
N LYS A 375 -14.41 -23.02 -13.04
CA LYS A 375 -15.80 -23.45 -12.85
C LYS A 375 -16.66 -23.12 -14.08
N TRP A 376 -16.51 -21.93 -14.64
CA TRP A 376 -17.21 -21.53 -15.86
C TRP A 376 -16.80 -22.40 -17.06
N MET A 377 -15.51 -22.69 -17.22
CA MET A 377 -14.98 -23.55 -18.28
C MET A 377 -15.48 -24.99 -18.16
N SER A 378 -15.57 -25.52 -16.95
CA SER A 378 -16.11 -26.88 -16.70
C SER A 378 -17.63 -26.94 -16.90
N TYR A 379 -18.38 -25.95 -16.39
CA TYR A 379 -19.83 -25.84 -16.59
C TYR A 379 -20.23 -25.73 -18.06
N ARG A 380 -19.44 -25.00 -18.87
CA ARG A 380 -19.66 -24.84 -20.31
C ARG A 380 -19.09 -25.98 -21.15
N VAL A 381 -18.49 -27.00 -20.52
CA VAL A 381 -17.87 -28.16 -21.20
C VAL A 381 -16.87 -27.71 -22.28
N ILE A 382 -16.02 -26.74 -21.93
CA ILE A 382 -15.04 -26.20 -22.87
C ILE A 382 -13.99 -27.29 -23.20
N PRO A 383 -13.61 -27.48 -24.48
CA PRO A 383 -12.56 -28.42 -24.85
C PRO A 383 -11.22 -28.10 -24.19
N GLU A 384 -10.43 -29.11 -23.84
CA GLU A 384 -9.19 -28.92 -23.07
C GLU A 384 -8.15 -28.03 -23.78
N TYR A 385 -8.06 -28.12 -25.11
CA TYR A 385 -7.18 -27.24 -25.89
C TYR A 385 -7.56 -25.76 -25.75
N LEU A 386 -8.86 -25.45 -25.57
CA LEU A 386 -9.36 -24.09 -25.41
C LEU A 386 -9.20 -23.62 -23.96
N LYS A 387 -9.41 -24.51 -22.97
CA LYS A 387 -9.07 -24.22 -21.57
C LYS A 387 -7.61 -23.85 -21.40
N GLU A 388 -6.71 -24.62 -21.99
CA GLU A 388 -5.27 -24.37 -21.93
C GLU A 388 -4.87 -23.07 -22.61
N ARG A 389 -5.61 -22.63 -23.63
CA ARG A 389 -5.44 -21.29 -24.22
C ARG A 389 -5.94 -20.19 -23.30
N ILE A 390 -7.08 -20.38 -22.64
CA ILE A 390 -7.63 -19.41 -21.68
C ILE A 390 -6.68 -19.24 -20.49
N ARG A 391 -6.19 -20.33 -19.89
CA ARG A 391 -5.21 -20.32 -18.79
C ARG A 391 -3.96 -19.52 -19.14
N ARG A 392 -3.36 -19.81 -20.32
CA ARG A 392 -2.18 -19.08 -20.80
C ARG A 392 -2.46 -17.59 -21.03
N PHE A 393 -3.65 -17.24 -21.50
CA PHE A 393 -4.04 -15.83 -21.65
C PHE A 393 -4.17 -15.14 -20.29
N GLU A 394 -4.80 -15.78 -19.30
CA GLU A 394 -4.93 -15.23 -17.95
C GLU A 394 -3.56 -15.05 -17.29
N ASP A 395 -2.66 -16.03 -17.41
CA ASP A 395 -1.29 -15.95 -16.87
C ASP A 395 -0.46 -14.85 -17.56
N TYR A 396 -0.58 -14.69 -18.87
CA TYR A 396 0.07 -13.60 -19.61
C TYR A 396 -0.47 -12.23 -19.17
N LYS A 397 -1.80 -12.07 -19.16
CA LYS A 397 -2.45 -10.83 -18.74
C LYS A 397 -2.11 -10.47 -17.30
N TRP A 398 -2.04 -11.44 -16.39
CA TRP A 398 -1.66 -11.21 -14.99
C TRP A 398 -0.21 -10.76 -14.84
N ARG A 399 0.73 -11.36 -15.60
CA ARG A 399 2.14 -10.96 -15.55
C ARG A 399 2.36 -9.52 -16.02
N GLU A 400 1.66 -9.09 -17.07
CA GLU A 400 1.79 -7.75 -17.62
C GLU A 400 1.02 -6.70 -16.78
N THR A 401 -0.23 -6.98 -16.37
CA THR A 401 -1.08 -5.99 -15.66
C THR A 401 -0.97 -6.03 -14.13
N LYS A 402 -0.46 -7.13 -13.56
CA LYS A 402 -0.51 -7.45 -12.12
C LYS A 402 -1.92 -7.37 -11.52
N GLY A 403 -2.96 -7.55 -12.33
CA GLY A 403 -4.36 -7.40 -11.91
C GLY A 403 -4.89 -5.98 -11.92
N THR A 404 -4.11 -5.01 -12.42
CA THR A 404 -4.55 -3.63 -12.52
C THR A 404 -5.33 -3.45 -13.84
N GLU A 405 -6.63 -3.16 -13.75
CA GLU A 405 -7.45 -2.85 -14.91
C GLU A 405 -7.24 -1.38 -15.31
N GLU A 406 -6.27 -1.13 -16.19
CA GLU A 406 -5.86 0.22 -16.61
C GLU A 406 -7.04 1.07 -17.10
N GLU A 407 -7.91 0.51 -17.95
CA GLU A 407 -9.10 1.21 -18.46
C GLU A 407 -10.09 1.58 -17.34
N ALA A 408 -10.27 0.73 -16.33
CA ALA A 408 -11.17 1.03 -15.21
C ALA A 408 -10.57 2.14 -14.32
N LEU A 409 -9.26 2.09 -14.08
CA LEU A 409 -8.53 3.12 -13.35
C LEU A 409 -8.62 4.48 -14.09
N LEU A 410 -8.36 4.50 -15.39
CA LEU A 410 -8.43 5.70 -16.21
C LEU A 410 -9.85 6.27 -16.27
N ARG A 411 -10.89 5.42 -16.33
CA ARG A 411 -12.30 5.88 -16.29
C ARG A 411 -12.71 6.50 -14.97
N SER A 412 -12.05 6.15 -13.86
CA SER A 412 -12.33 6.74 -12.54
C SER A 412 -11.80 8.17 -12.38
N LEU A 413 -10.87 8.59 -13.25
CA LEU A 413 -10.31 9.93 -13.25
C LEU A 413 -11.26 10.94 -13.92
N PRO A 414 -11.32 12.19 -13.43
CA PRO A 414 -11.93 13.30 -14.15
C PRO A 414 -11.35 13.42 -15.57
N LYS A 415 -12.16 13.92 -16.51
CA LYS A 415 -11.81 13.98 -17.95
C LYS A 415 -10.43 14.60 -18.20
N ASP A 416 -10.12 15.69 -17.53
CA ASP A 416 -8.86 16.42 -17.73
C ASP A 416 -7.64 15.59 -17.30
N LEU A 417 -7.70 14.99 -16.09
CA LEU A 417 -6.65 14.11 -15.58
C LEU A 417 -6.53 12.82 -16.39
N ARG A 418 -7.65 12.26 -16.85
CA ARG A 418 -7.66 11.09 -17.73
C ARG A 418 -6.94 11.39 -19.03
N LEU A 419 -7.22 12.54 -19.65
CA LEU A 419 -6.59 12.96 -20.90
C LEU A 419 -5.09 13.19 -20.74
N GLU A 420 -4.68 13.92 -19.68
CA GLU A 420 -3.26 14.15 -19.39
C GLU A 420 -2.51 12.84 -19.13
N THR A 421 -3.12 11.91 -18.39
CA THR A 421 -2.54 10.60 -18.10
C THR A 421 -2.42 9.75 -19.36
N LYS A 422 -3.48 9.63 -20.16
CA LYS A 422 -3.45 8.91 -21.44
C LYS A 422 -2.44 9.51 -22.41
N ARG A 423 -2.33 10.84 -22.47
CA ARG A 423 -1.31 11.54 -23.24
C ARG A 423 0.09 11.17 -22.76
N TYR A 424 0.35 11.18 -21.45
CA TYR A 424 1.66 10.79 -20.92
C TYR A 424 2.02 9.33 -21.25
N LEU A 425 1.06 8.41 -21.13
CA LEU A 425 1.30 6.99 -21.34
C LEU A 425 1.48 6.62 -22.83
N TYR A 426 0.64 7.14 -23.71
CA TYR A 426 0.51 6.62 -25.07
C TYR A 426 1.24 7.49 -26.11
N LEU A 427 1.49 8.77 -25.85
CA LEU A 427 2.01 9.71 -26.86
C LEU A 427 3.34 9.26 -27.46
N ASP A 428 4.29 8.81 -26.64
CA ASP A 428 5.61 8.38 -27.10
C ASP A 428 5.54 7.10 -27.95
N MET A 429 4.58 6.21 -27.65
CA MET A 429 4.34 5.02 -28.45
C MET A 429 3.63 5.36 -29.77
N LEU A 430 2.60 6.21 -29.71
CA LEU A 430 1.82 6.63 -30.87
C LEU A 430 2.64 7.47 -31.86
N LYS A 431 3.58 8.30 -31.40
CA LYS A 431 4.51 9.05 -32.26
C LYS A 431 5.48 8.16 -33.05
N ARG A 432 5.70 6.91 -32.65
CA ARG A 432 6.51 5.97 -33.45
C ARG A 432 5.75 5.50 -34.70
N VAL A 433 4.43 5.64 -34.71
CA VAL A 433 3.58 5.21 -35.81
C VAL A 433 3.61 6.28 -36.91
N PRO A 434 4.08 5.97 -38.13
CA PRO A 434 4.40 6.98 -39.14
C PRO A 434 3.24 7.89 -39.56
N TRP A 435 2.00 7.40 -39.57
CA TRP A 435 0.86 8.21 -39.97
C TRP A 435 0.37 9.17 -38.89
N LEU A 436 0.59 8.85 -37.61
CA LEU A 436 0.23 9.75 -36.51
C LEU A 436 1.14 10.99 -36.49
N ASN A 437 2.38 10.89 -37.00
CA ASN A 437 3.27 12.04 -37.20
C ASN A 437 2.82 12.99 -38.31
N ILE A 438 1.82 12.63 -39.12
CA ILE A 438 1.23 13.53 -40.13
C ILE A 438 0.29 14.54 -39.47
N MET A 439 -0.25 14.18 -38.31
CA MET A 439 -1.20 14.96 -37.54
C MET A 439 -0.39 15.95 -36.70
N ASP A 440 0.07 17.03 -37.35
CA ASP A 440 0.78 18.14 -36.69
C ASP A 440 -0.12 18.85 -35.65
N ASP A 441 -1.44 18.63 -35.74
CA ASP A 441 -2.45 19.14 -34.83
C ASP A 441 -2.45 18.37 -33.50
N GLY A 442 -1.87 18.98 -32.46
CA GLY A 442 -1.81 18.41 -31.12
C GLY A 442 -3.17 17.94 -30.57
N TRP A 443 -4.26 18.65 -30.90
CA TRP A 443 -5.61 18.30 -30.46
C TRP A 443 -6.11 16.98 -31.06
N LEU A 444 -5.74 16.66 -32.31
CA LEU A 444 -6.21 15.46 -32.99
C LEU A 444 -5.42 14.24 -32.49
N LEU A 445 -4.14 14.41 -32.19
CA LEU A 445 -3.32 13.39 -31.54
C LEU A 445 -3.82 13.11 -30.11
N GLU A 446 -4.21 14.14 -29.35
CA GLU A 446 -4.89 13.99 -28.06
C GLU A 446 -6.23 13.24 -28.19
N ALA A 447 -7.00 13.52 -29.25
CA ALA A 447 -8.25 12.83 -29.53
C ALA A 447 -8.04 11.33 -29.84
N VAL A 448 -6.91 10.97 -30.47
CA VAL A 448 -6.50 9.57 -30.64
C VAL A 448 -6.13 8.96 -29.29
N CYS A 449 -5.30 9.64 -28.49
CA CYS A 449 -4.89 9.17 -27.16
C CYS A 449 -6.09 8.84 -26.25
N ASP A 450 -7.16 9.65 -26.26
CA ASP A 450 -8.36 9.39 -25.44
C ASP A 450 -9.15 8.16 -25.90
N ARG A 451 -9.14 7.85 -27.20
CA ARG A 451 -9.94 6.79 -27.83
C ARG A 451 -9.26 5.43 -27.91
N VAL A 452 -7.93 5.42 -27.95
CA VAL A 452 -7.14 4.20 -27.97
C VAL A 452 -7.43 3.34 -26.73
N LYS A 453 -7.53 2.02 -26.95
CA LYS A 453 -7.64 0.98 -25.91
C LYS A 453 -6.49 -0.02 -26.03
N SER A 454 -5.84 -0.34 -24.92
CA SER A 454 -4.78 -1.36 -24.88
C SER A 454 -5.36 -2.77 -24.94
N VAL A 455 -4.74 -3.66 -25.73
CA VAL A 455 -5.11 -5.08 -25.87
C VAL A 455 -3.91 -6.00 -25.91
N PHE A 456 -4.18 -7.26 -25.55
CA PHE A 456 -3.21 -8.34 -25.47
C PHE A 456 -3.69 -9.52 -26.30
N TYR A 457 -2.82 -10.06 -27.15
CA TYR A 457 -3.07 -11.24 -27.97
C TYR A 457 -2.04 -12.34 -27.65
N LEU A 458 -2.51 -13.58 -27.54
CA LEU A 458 -1.63 -14.75 -27.41
C LEU A 458 -0.90 -15.05 -28.73
N ALA A 459 0.18 -15.81 -28.68
CA ALA A 459 0.81 -16.39 -29.87
C ALA A 459 -0.15 -17.32 -30.63
N ASN A 460 -0.02 -17.38 -31.96
CA ASN A 460 -0.85 -18.17 -32.88
C ASN A 460 -2.35 -17.83 -32.82
N SER A 461 -2.69 -16.58 -32.55
CA SER A 461 -4.06 -16.07 -32.59
C SER A 461 -4.33 -15.31 -33.89
N PHE A 462 -5.53 -15.46 -34.43
CA PHE A 462 -5.96 -14.73 -35.63
C PHE A 462 -6.62 -13.43 -35.18
N ILE A 463 -6.08 -12.29 -35.63
CA ILE A 463 -6.67 -10.96 -35.37
C ILE A 463 -7.68 -10.64 -36.47
N VAL A 464 -7.28 -10.85 -37.73
CA VAL A 464 -8.15 -10.65 -38.89
C VAL A 464 -8.04 -11.87 -39.80
N ARG A 465 -9.16 -12.30 -40.39
CA ARG A 465 -9.19 -13.35 -41.41
C ARG A 465 -9.61 -12.76 -42.75
N GLU A 466 -9.03 -13.28 -43.82
CA GLU A 466 -9.44 -12.91 -45.18
C GLU A 466 -10.93 -13.24 -45.39
N GLY A 467 -11.66 -12.33 -46.02
CA GLY A 467 -13.11 -12.46 -46.23
C GLY A 467 -14.00 -12.04 -45.06
N HIS A 468 -13.44 -11.77 -43.87
CA HIS A 468 -14.21 -11.26 -42.72
C HIS A 468 -14.21 -9.72 -42.66
N PRO A 469 -15.26 -9.09 -42.08
CA PRO A 469 -15.27 -7.65 -41.87
C PRO A 469 -14.14 -7.23 -40.92
N VAL A 470 -13.46 -6.13 -41.23
CA VAL A 470 -12.50 -5.51 -40.33
C VAL A 470 -13.26 -4.69 -39.30
N GLU A 471 -13.27 -5.16 -38.04
CA GLU A 471 -14.02 -4.52 -36.94
C GLU A 471 -13.16 -3.56 -36.11
N GLU A 472 -11.84 -3.59 -36.29
CA GLU A 472 -10.89 -2.83 -35.48
C GLU A 472 -9.60 -2.54 -36.25
N MET A 473 -8.99 -1.39 -35.94
CA MET A 473 -7.63 -1.07 -36.37
C MET A 473 -6.67 -1.31 -35.22
N LEU A 474 -5.69 -2.19 -35.42
CA LEU A 474 -4.66 -2.53 -34.44
C LEU A 474 -3.35 -1.84 -34.78
N ILE A 475 -2.82 -1.08 -33.85
CA ILE A 475 -1.46 -0.54 -33.86
C ILE A 475 -0.60 -1.44 -32.99
N VAL A 476 0.42 -2.05 -33.58
CA VAL A 476 1.28 -3.03 -32.89
C VAL A 476 2.30 -2.26 -32.05
N THR A 477 2.29 -2.41 -30.73
CA THR A 477 3.29 -1.78 -29.85
C THR A 477 4.45 -2.71 -29.58
N ARG A 478 4.17 -4.01 -29.40
CA ARG A 478 5.16 -5.05 -29.13
C ARG A 478 4.69 -6.37 -29.69
N GLY A 479 5.58 -7.06 -30.40
CA GLY A 479 5.40 -8.43 -30.85
C GLY A 479 5.38 -8.58 -32.37
N LYS A 480 5.33 -9.82 -32.84
CA LYS A 480 5.43 -10.15 -34.26
C LYS A 480 4.14 -10.75 -34.78
N LEU A 481 3.73 -10.32 -35.96
CA LEU A 481 2.56 -10.83 -36.66
C LEU A 481 2.95 -11.31 -38.05
N LYS A 482 2.14 -12.21 -38.59
CA LYS A 482 2.27 -12.76 -39.93
C LYS A 482 0.98 -12.47 -40.70
N SER A 483 1.11 -11.75 -41.80
CA SER A 483 0.03 -11.45 -42.73
C SER A 483 0.15 -12.33 -43.95
N THR A 484 -0.91 -13.05 -44.30
CA THR A 484 -0.99 -13.92 -45.47
C THR A 484 -2.13 -13.46 -46.37
N THR A 485 -1.86 -13.29 -47.66
CA THR A 485 -2.89 -13.01 -48.69
C THR A 485 -3.11 -14.28 -49.49
N GLY A 486 -4.35 -14.79 -49.54
CA GLY A 486 -4.69 -16.01 -50.27
C GLY A 486 -4.91 -15.75 -51.75
N SER A 487 -3.92 -16.04 -52.59
CA SER A 487 -4.21 -16.35 -53.99
C SER A 487 -4.57 -17.83 -54.07
N HIS A 488 -5.85 -18.14 -54.23
CA HIS A 488 -6.35 -19.52 -54.32
C HIS A 488 -5.98 -20.24 -55.62
N GLU A 489 -5.05 -19.70 -56.41
CA GLU A 489 -4.53 -20.30 -57.64
C GLU A 489 -3.34 -21.23 -57.33
N MET A 490 -3.52 -22.53 -57.61
CA MET A 490 -2.47 -23.55 -57.49
C MET A 490 -1.21 -23.10 -58.23
N GLY A 491 -0.13 -22.85 -57.48
CA GLY A 491 1.20 -22.53 -58.03
C GLY A 491 1.70 -21.12 -57.74
N VAL A 492 0.88 -20.21 -57.22
CA VAL A 492 1.32 -18.87 -56.82
C VAL A 492 1.72 -18.88 -55.35
N ARG A 493 2.98 -18.57 -55.04
CA ARG A 493 3.49 -18.49 -53.66
C ARG A 493 2.68 -17.43 -52.88
N ASN A 494 1.94 -17.86 -51.86
CA ASN A 494 1.21 -16.96 -50.95
C ASN A 494 2.12 -15.81 -50.51
N ASN A 495 1.67 -14.58 -50.72
CA ASN A 495 2.38 -13.40 -50.22
C ASN A 495 2.24 -13.37 -48.71
N CYS A 496 3.34 -13.72 -48.04
CA CYS A 496 3.51 -13.68 -46.60
C CYS A 496 4.35 -12.46 -46.21
N CYS A 497 3.85 -11.66 -45.28
CA CYS A 497 4.55 -10.48 -44.76
C CYS A 497 4.55 -10.52 -43.23
N ASP A 498 5.72 -10.34 -42.62
CA ASP A 498 5.81 -10.20 -41.17
C ASP A 498 5.59 -8.72 -40.79
N LEU A 499 4.66 -8.46 -39.86
CA LEU A 499 4.50 -7.14 -39.24
C LEU A 499 5.21 -7.10 -37.90
N GLN A 500 5.80 -5.96 -37.59
CA GLN A 500 6.56 -5.70 -36.36
C GLN A 500 6.00 -4.49 -35.62
N ASP A 501 6.64 -4.14 -34.51
CA ASP A 501 6.33 -2.98 -33.69
C ASP A 501 6.25 -1.70 -34.55
N GLY A 502 5.17 -0.95 -34.42
CA GLY A 502 4.87 0.27 -35.19
C GLY A 502 4.06 0.05 -36.47
N ASP A 503 3.92 -1.20 -36.93
CA ASP A 503 3.04 -1.53 -38.05
C ASP A 503 1.55 -1.55 -37.63
N ILE A 504 0.67 -1.57 -38.63
CA ILE A 504 -0.76 -1.38 -38.45
C ILE A 504 -1.52 -2.49 -39.18
N CYS A 505 -2.58 -2.98 -38.54
CA CYS A 505 -3.60 -3.81 -39.14
C CYS A 505 -4.94 -3.08 -39.17
N GLY A 506 -5.74 -3.25 -40.22
CA GLY A 506 -7.07 -2.64 -40.35
C GLY A 506 -7.11 -1.28 -41.06
N GLU A 507 -6.09 -0.93 -41.84
CA GLU A 507 -6.01 0.34 -42.60
C GLU A 507 -7.20 0.62 -43.52
N LEU A 508 -7.89 -0.43 -43.98
CA LEU A 508 -9.09 -0.33 -44.82
C LEU A 508 -10.24 0.44 -44.16
N LEU A 509 -10.27 0.56 -42.82
CA LEU A 509 -11.32 1.27 -42.09
C LEU A 509 -11.42 2.77 -42.44
N PHE A 510 -10.36 3.37 -42.99
CA PHE A 510 -10.40 4.74 -43.49
C PHE A 510 -11.23 4.92 -44.77
N ASN A 511 -11.61 3.84 -45.46
CA ASN A 511 -12.35 3.90 -46.74
C ASN A 511 -13.84 4.27 -46.59
N GLY A 512 -14.30 4.58 -45.37
CA GLY A 512 -15.66 5.09 -45.12
C GLY A 512 -16.80 4.07 -45.27
N SER A 513 -16.55 2.88 -45.82
CA SER A 513 -17.49 1.74 -45.76
C SER A 513 -17.66 1.27 -44.33
N ARG A 514 -18.90 1.06 -43.86
CA ARG A 514 -19.21 0.76 -42.45
C ARG A 514 -18.40 -0.41 -41.89
N LEU A 515 -18.06 -1.42 -42.69
CA LEU A 515 -17.13 -2.50 -42.35
C LEU A 515 -16.51 -3.05 -43.66
N PRO A 516 -15.26 -2.73 -44.01
CA PRO A 516 -14.62 -3.27 -45.21
C PRO A 516 -14.25 -4.75 -45.00
N THR A 517 -14.36 -5.55 -46.07
CA THR A 517 -13.93 -6.95 -46.05
C THR A 517 -12.40 -7.02 -46.08
N SER A 518 -11.79 -7.79 -45.18
CA SER A 518 -10.34 -7.96 -45.16
C SER A 518 -9.85 -8.76 -46.36
N THR A 519 -8.81 -8.24 -47.02
CA THR A 519 -8.10 -8.93 -48.12
C THR A 519 -7.00 -9.88 -47.64
N ARG A 520 -6.77 -9.98 -46.33
CA ARG A 520 -5.66 -10.75 -45.75
C ARG A 520 -6.02 -11.39 -44.42
N THR A 521 -5.31 -12.47 -44.11
CA THR A 521 -5.33 -13.12 -42.80
C THR A 521 -4.11 -12.68 -41.99
N VAL A 522 -4.32 -12.13 -40.80
CA VAL A 522 -3.27 -11.67 -39.87
C VAL A 522 -3.29 -12.53 -38.62
N MET A 523 -2.15 -13.18 -38.34
CA MET A 523 -1.97 -14.08 -37.22
C MET A 523 -0.77 -13.62 -36.38
N THR A 524 -0.86 -13.72 -35.06
CA THR A 524 0.27 -13.44 -34.16
C THR A 524 1.28 -14.59 -34.17
N LEU A 525 2.58 -14.26 -34.20
CA LEU A 525 3.68 -15.22 -34.04
C LEU A 525 4.14 -15.31 -32.58
N THR A 526 4.12 -14.19 -31.88
CA THR A 526 4.46 -14.07 -30.45
C THR A 526 3.24 -13.58 -29.66
N GLU A 527 3.38 -13.47 -28.34
CA GLU A 527 2.49 -12.61 -27.56
C GLU A 527 2.61 -11.18 -28.11
N VAL A 528 1.47 -10.53 -28.37
CA VAL A 528 1.40 -9.21 -28.98
C VAL A 528 0.63 -8.27 -28.07
N GLU A 529 1.20 -7.10 -27.85
CA GLU A 529 0.56 -5.95 -27.24
C GLU A 529 0.28 -4.92 -28.33
N GLY A 530 -0.86 -4.25 -28.23
CA GLY A 530 -1.19 -3.22 -29.18
C GLY A 530 -2.34 -2.33 -28.73
N PHE A 531 -2.59 -1.33 -29.55
CA PHE A 531 -3.66 -0.37 -29.36
C PHE A 531 -4.74 -0.57 -30.41
N ILE A 532 -5.99 -0.68 -29.97
CA ILE A 532 -7.15 -0.76 -30.85
C ILE A 532 -7.83 0.60 -30.97
N LEU A 533 -8.24 0.91 -32.20
CA LEU A 533 -9.20 1.95 -32.54
C LEU A 533 -10.44 1.32 -33.19
N LEU A 534 -11.63 1.71 -32.73
CA LEU A 534 -12.90 1.24 -33.27
C LEU A 534 -13.29 2.01 -34.54
N PRO A 535 -14.18 1.48 -35.40
CA PRO A 535 -14.57 2.12 -36.66
C PRO A 535 -15.17 3.52 -36.45
N ASP A 536 -15.95 3.72 -35.39
CA ASP A 536 -16.55 5.02 -35.05
C ASP A 536 -15.48 6.06 -34.65
N ASP A 537 -14.45 5.60 -33.93
CA ASP A 537 -13.32 6.44 -33.52
C ASP A 537 -12.49 6.85 -34.74
N ILE A 538 -12.25 5.92 -35.66
CA ILE A 538 -11.54 6.19 -36.93
C ILE A 538 -12.36 7.12 -37.81
N LYS A 539 -13.69 6.94 -37.89
CA LYS A 539 -14.58 7.83 -38.64
C LYS A 539 -14.53 9.26 -38.09
N PHE A 540 -14.51 9.41 -36.76
CA PHE A 540 -14.32 10.71 -36.11
C PHE A 540 -12.96 11.33 -36.44
N ILE A 541 -11.88 10.55 -36.40
CA ILE A 541 -10.54 11.04 -36.77
C ILE A 541 -10.52 11.46 -38.24
N ALA A 542 -11.05 10.61 -39.14
CA ALA A 542 -11.09 10.83 -40.58
C ALA A 542 -11.91 12.07 -40.97
N SER A 543 -13.02 12.35 -40.27
CA SER A 543 -13.85 13.53 -40.55
C SER A 543 -13.11 14.84 -40.28
N HIS A 544 -12.19 14.86 -39.32
CA HIS A 544 -11.44 16.05 -38.91
C HIS A 544 -10.09 16.22 -39.62
N LEU A 545 -9.68 15.27 -40.47
CA LEU A 545 -8.48 15.42 -41.28
C LEU A 545 -8.70 16.43 -42.41
N ASN A 546 -7.83 17.45 -42.47
CA ASN A 546 -7.81 18.44 -43.54
C ASN A 546 -7.42 17.81 -44.88
N VAL A 547 -7.75 18.44 -46.02
CA VAL A 547 -7.46 17.91 -47.36
C VAL A 547 -5.96 17.58 -47.53
N PHE A 548 -5.07 18.45 -47.05
CA PHE A 548 -3.62 18.21 -47.06
C PHE A 548 -3.21 17.00 -46.23
N GLN A 549 -3.79 16.84 -45.03
CA GLN A 549 -3.52 15.71 -44.16
C GLN A 549 -4.05 14.41 -44.78
N ARG A 550 -5.23 14.41 -45.41
CA ARG A 550 -5.78 13.26 -46.13
C ARG A 550 -4.85 12.83 -47.28
N GLN A 551 -4.38 13.76 -48.09
CA GLN A 551 -3.44 13.45 -49.19
C GLN A 551 -2.09 12.93 -48.67
N LYS A 552 -1.55 13.55 -47.60
CA LYS A 552 -0.31 13.10 -46.96
C LYS A 552 -0.50 11.71 -46.34
N LEU A 553 -1.64 11.45 -45.70
CA LEU A 553 -2.02 10.17 -45.13
C LEU A 553 -2.14 9.08 -46.19
N GLN A 554 -2.81 9.34 -47.32
CA GLN A 554 -2.85 8.45 -48.48
C GLN A 554 -1.45 8.08 -48.99
N ARG A 555 -0.56 9.07 -49.12
CA ARG A 555 0.83 8.83 -49.55
C ARG A 555 1.60 8.00 -48.54
N THR A 556 1.44 8.28 -47.25
CA THR A 556 2.10 7.51 -46.18
C THR A 556 1.58 6.09 -46.11
N PHE A 557 0.27 5.85 -46.20
CA PHE A 557 -0.28 4.49 -46.30
C PHE A 557 0.25 3.76 -47.53
N ARG A 558 0.33 4.39 -48.71
CA ARG A 558 0.96 3.77 -49.89
C ARG A 558 2.45 3.44 -49.68
N LEU A 559 3.18 4.26 -48.93
CA LEU A 559 4.61 4.05 -48.67
C LEU A 559 4.89 2.97 -47.61
N TYR A 560 4.05 2.89 -46.57
CA TYR A 560 4.22 1.96 -45.44
C TYR A 560 3.43 0.66 -45.58
N SER A 561 2.35 0.65 -46.37
CA SER A 561 1.60 -0.57 -46.63
C SER A 561 2.46 -1.55 -47.40
N GLN A 562 2.66 -2.73 -46.80
CA GLN A 562 3.44 -3.80 -47.41
C GLN A 562 2.80 -4.30 -48.70
N GLN A 563 1.48 -4.21 -48.85
CA GLN A 563 0.79 -4.58 -50.10
C GLN A 563 1.25 -3.71 -51.28
N TRP A 564 1.35 -2.40 -51.06
CA TRP A 564 1.85 -1.45 -52.06
C TRP A 564 3.33 -1.68 -52.36
N ARG A 565 4.16 -1.98 -51.35
CA ARG A 565 5.57 -2.33 -51.54
C ARG A 565 5.76 -3.60 -52.35
N SER A 566 5.02 -4.67 -52.02
CA SER A 566 5.03 -5.93 -52.77
C SER A 566 4.54 -5.71 -54.20
N TRP A 567 3.40 -5.03 -54.39
CA TRP A 567 2.87 -4.72 -55.72
C TRP A 567 3.86 -3.90 -56.56
N ALA A 568 4.45 -2.86 -55.99
CA ALA A 568 5.46 -2.04 -56.67
C ALA A 568 6.70 -2.87 -57.04
N ALA A 569 7.17 -3.76 -56.15
CA ALA A 569 8.28 -4.66 -56.45
C ALA A 569 7.95 -5.61 -57.62
N PHE A 570 6.77 -6.26 -57.62
CA PHE A 570 6.32 -7.11 -58.73
C PHE A 570 6.15 -6.32 -60.03
N PHE A 571 5.62 -5.10 -59.96
CA PHE A 571 5.45 -4.22 -61.12
C PHE A 571 6.80 -3.83 -61.72
N ILE A 572 7.77 -3.42 -60.90
CA ILE A 572 9.15 -3.11 -61.33
C ILE A 572 9.80 -4.36 -61.94
N GLN A 573 9.66 -5.53 -61.31
CA GLN A 573 10.19 -6.80 -61.82
C GLN A 573 9.57 -7.17 -63.17
N ALA A 574 8.26 -7.04 -63.34
CA ALA A 574 7.57 -7.32 -64.60
C ALA A 574 7.99 -6.34 -65.71
N ALA A 575 8.11 -5.05 -65.38
CA ALA A 575 8.59 -4.02 -66.30
C ALA A 575 10.04 -4.29 -66.74
N TRP A 576 10.91 -4.67 -65.80
CA TRP A 576 12.30 -5.07 -66.07
C TRP A 576 12.40 -6.29 -66.98
N ARG A 577 11.63 -7.35 -66.70
CA ARG A 577 11.59 -8.55 -67.54
C ARG A 577 11.07 -8.25 -68.95
N LYS A 578 10.06 -7.39 -69.08
CA LYS A 578 9.55 -6.92 -70.39
C LYS A 578 10.60 -6.11 -71.15
N HIS A 579 11.38 -5.28 -70.46
CA HIS A 579 12.52 -4.57 -71.04
C HIS A 579 13.59 -5.55 -71.54
N CYS A 580 13.98 -6.53 -70.72
CA CYS A 580 14.94 -7.56 -71.11
C CYS A 580 14.46 -8.39 -72.32
N LYS A 581 13.18 -8.78 -72.39
CA LYS A 581 12.61 -9.50 -73.54
C LYS A 581 12.67 -8.69 -74.84
N ARG A 582 12.36 -7.39 -74.78
CA ARG A 582 12.47 -6.46 -75.92
C ARG A 582 13.91 -6.23 -76.35
N LYS A 583 14.86 -6.25 -75.41
CA LYS A 583 16.29 -6.11 -75.68
C LYS A 583 16.84 -7.37 -76.35
N LEU A 584 16.46 -8.56 -75.87
CA LEU A 584 16.86 -9.85 -76.43
C LEU A 584 16.34 -10.07 -77.87
N SER A 585 15.08 -9.67 -78.15
CA SER A 585 14.51 -9.79 -79.50
C SER A 585 15.24 -8.90 -80.52
N LYS A 586 15.56 -7.65 -80.13
CA LYS A 586 16.33 -6.72 -80.97
C LYS A 586 17.76 -7.19 -81.25
N THR A 587 18.33 -8.05 -80.41
CA THR A 587 19.66 -8.63 -80.65
C THR A 587 19.59 -9.75 -81.68
N ARG A 588 18.55 -10.60 -81.64
CA ARG A 588 18.35 -11.67 -82.64
C ARG A 588 18.08 -11.15 -84.05
N ASP A 589 17.36 -10.03 -84.19
CA ASP A 589 17.03 -9.48 -85.51
C ASP A 589 18.22 -8.80 -86.20
N ASN A 590 19.28 -8.45 -85.45
CA ASN A 590 20.44 -7.69 -85.98
C ASN A 590 21.68 -8.56 -86.26
N GLU A 591 21.64 -9.88 -86.03
CA GLU A 591 22.76 -10.78 -86.36
C GLU A 591 22.74 -11.29 -87.83
N ASN A 592 21.77 -10.89 -88.65
CA ASN A 592 21.59 -11.33 -90.04
C ASN A 592 22.00 -10.31 -91.12
N ILE A 593 23.09 -9.56 -90.95
CA ILE A 593 23.61 -8.63 -91.99
C ILE A 593 24.95 -9.13 -92.54
N PRO A 594 25.03 -9.66 -93.79
CA PRO A 594 26.28 -10.03 -94.42
C PRO A 594 27.13 -8.80 -94.80
N GLN A 595 28.41 -8.90 -94.49
CA GLN A 595 29.45 -7.91 -94.79
C GLN A 595 29.72 -7.80 -96.29
N GLY A 596 29.86 -6.59 -96.80
CA GLY A 596 30.49 -6.35 -98.09
C GLY A 596 30.27 -4.94 -98.59
N THR A 597 31.29 -4.08 -98.51
CA THR A 597 31.90 -3.35 -99.65
C THR A 597 33.05 -2.48 -99.12
N GLN A 598 34.15 -2.48 -99.87
CA GLN A 598 35.50 -2.02 -99.54
C GLN A 598 35.58 -0.60 -98.95
N LEU A 599 36.20 -0.47 -97.78
CA LEU A 599 36.59 0.81 -97.17
C LEU A 599 38.11 0.84 -96.97
N ASN A 600 38.73 2.01 -97.14
CA ASN A 600 40.17 2.24 -97.01
C ASN A 600 40.76 1.65 -95.71
N LEU A 601 41.93 1.00 -95.79
CA LEU A 601 42.59 0.23 -94.72
C LEU A 601 42.61 0.95 -93.35
N ALA A 602 42.80 2.27 -93.33
CA ALA A 602 42.80 3.09 -92.10
C ALA A 602 41.40 3.25 -91.48
N SER A 603 40.35 3.39 -92.31
CA SER A 603 38.96 3.50 -91.85
C SER A 603 38.43 2.16 -91.30
N THR A 604 38.85 1.03 -91.89
CA THR A 604 38.49 -0.31 -91.46
C THR A 604 38.99 -0.64 -90.05
N LEU A 605 40.20 -0.17 -89.71
CA LEU A 605 40.80 -0.36 -88.38
C LEU A 605 40.03 0.40 -87.27
N TYR A 606 39.67 1.66 -87.50
CA TYR A 606 38.88 2.45 -86.54
C TYR A 606 37.46 1.91 -86.38
N VAL A 607 36.80 1.55 -87.49
CA VAL A 607 35.46 0.94 -87.46
C VAL A 607 35.51 -0.38 -86.71
N SER A 608 36.53 -1.24 -86.92
CA SER A 608 36.66 -2.52 -86.22
C SER A 608 36.79 -2.37 -84.69
N ARG A 609 37.54 -1.37 -84.21
CA ARG A 609 37.72 -1.11 -82.77
C ARG A 609 36.44 -0.58 -82.13
N PHE A 610 35.74 0.32 -82.80
CA PHE A 610 34.47 0.85 -82.32
C PHE A 610 33.38 -0.25 -82.28
N VAL A 611 33.29 -1.05 -83.34
CA VAL A 611 32.37 -2.19 -83.42
C VAL A 611 32.68 -3.23 -82.33
N SER A 612 33.96 -3.56 -82.10
CA SER A 612 34.38 -4.48 -81.03
C SER A 612 33.94 -4.00 -79.64
N LYS A 613 34.15 -2.72 -79.32
CA LYS A 613 33.80 -2.15 -78.02
C LYS A 613 32.28 -2.02 -77.83
N ALA A 614 31.56 -1.68 -78.91
CA ALA A 614 30.10 -1.69 -78.92
C ALA A 614 29.53 -3.10 -78.70
N LEU A 615 30.10 -4.12 -79.36
CA LEU A 615 29.72 -5.53 -79.18
C LEU A 615 30.01 -6.04 -77.76
N GLN A 616 31.13 -5.63 -77.15
CA GLN A 616 31.47 -6.02 -75.78
C GLN A 616 30.48 -5.45 -74.75
N ASN A 617 30.10 -4.18 -74.86
CA ASN A 617 29.08 -3.58 -74.01
C ASN A 617 27.72 -4.26 -74.22
N ARG A 618 27.37 -4.55 -75.48
CA ARG A 618 26.14 -5.27 -75.83
C ARG A 618 26.10 -6.67 -75.21
N ARG A 619 27.24 -7.39 -75.17
CA ARG A 619 27.38 -8.72 -74.54
C ARG A 619 27.17 -8.69 -73.04
N LYS A 620 27.77 -7.73 -72.31
CA LYS A 620 27.53 -7.53 -70.87
C LYS A 620 26.05 -7.29 -70.59
N ASP A 621 25.45 -6.40 -71.36
CA ASP A 621 24.04 -6.05 -71.27
C ASP A 621 23.08 -7.22 -71.55
N THR A 622 23.43 -8.13 -72.47
CA THR A 622 22.67 -9.36 -72.71
C THR A 622 22.89 -10.43 -71.64
N ALA A 623 24.07 -10.48 -71.02
CA ALA A 623 24.37 -11.42 -69.94
C ALA A 623 23.52 -11.14 -68.69
N ASP A 624 23.27 -9.86 -68.38
CA ASP A 624 22.37 -9.47 -67.28
C ASP A 624 20.91 -9.90 -67.52
N CYS A 625 20.46 -9.91 -68.78
CA CYS A 625 19.11 -10.32 -69.14
C CYS A 625 18.94 -11.84 -69.36
N SER A 626 20.02 -12.59 -69.62
CA SER A 626 19.95 -14.05 -69.86
C SER A 626 19.83 -14.89 -68.58
N SER A 627 19.95 -14.27 -67.41
CA SER A 627 19.85 -14.95 -66.10
C SER A 627 18.41 -15.09 -65.57
N SER A 628 17.40 -14.61 -66.31
CA SER A 628 15.99 -14.63 -65.88
C SER A 628 15.27 -15.90 -66.39
N PRO A 629 14.87 -16.84 -65.51
CA PRO A 629 14.08 -18.01 -65.90
C PRO A 629 12.71 -17.63 -66.48
N ASP A 630 12.24 -18.46 -67.42
CA ASP A 630 11.18 -18.21 -68.41
C ASP A 630 9.74 -18.26 -67.86
N MET A 631 9.52 -17.88 -66.59
CA MET A 631 8.20 -17.86 -65.97
C MET A 631 7.99 -16.54 -65.22
N SER A 632 7.22 -15.62 -65.82
CA SER A 632 6.72 -14.42 -65.16
C SER A 632 5.56 -14.79 -64.23
N PRO A 633 5.70 -14.67 -62.89
CA PRO A 633 4.53 -14.78 -62.03
C PRO A 633 3.55 -13.65 -62.38
N PRO A 634 2.23 -13.90 -62.30
CA PRO A 634 1.24 -12.85 -62.55
C PRO A 634 1.50 -11.66 -61.62
N VAL A 635 1.46 -10.45 -62.19
CA VAL A 635 1.54 -9.22 -61.39
C VAL A 635 0.32 -9.23 -60.46
N PRO A 636 0.49 -9.12 -59.14
CA PRO A 636 -0.64 -9.11 -58.21
C PRO A 636 -1.59 -7.96 -58.56
N HIS A 637 -2.88 -8.14 -58.26
CA HIS A 637 -3.87 -7.08 -58.45
C HIS A 637 -3.44 -5.80 -57.73
N LYS A 638 -3.69 -4.64 -58.37
CA LYS A 638 -3.40 -3.34 -57.78
C LYS A 638 -4.17 -3.24 -56.44
N PRO A 639 -3.49 -2.96 -55.32
CA PRO A 639 -4.17 -2.73 -54.05
C PRO A 639 -5.20 -1.60 -54.18
N ALA A 640 -6.33 -1.71 -53.47
CA ALA A 640 -7.35 -0.68 -53.46
C ALA A 640 -6.76 0.64 -52.91
N ASP A 641 -7.10 1.75 -53.57
CA ASP A 641 -6.73 3.07 -53.08
C ASP A 641 -7.56 3.43 -51.83
N LEU A 642 -6.96 4.22 -50.93
CA LEU A 642 -7.65 4.66 -49.72
C LEU A 642 -8.66 5.75 -50.08
N GLU A 643 -9.93 5.41 -50.25
CA GLU A 643 -11.00 6.35 -50.61
C GLU A 643 -11.65 6.90 -49.34
N PHE A 644 -11.18 8.06 -48.85
CA PHE A 644 -11.92 8.75 -47.80
C PHE A 644 -13.31 9.10 -48.33
N ALA A 645 -14.36 8.72 -47.59
CA ALA A 645 -15.71 9.16 -47.90
C ALA A 645 -15.73 10.68 -48.15
N LYS A 646 -16.26 11.09 -49.31
CA LYS A 646 -16.60 12.49 -49.54
C LYS A 646 -17.59 12.87 -48.44
N ALA A 647 -17.29 13.93 -47.70
CA ALA A 647 -18.25 14.46 -46.74
C ALA A 647 -19.53 14.78 -47.52
N GLU A 648 -20.61 14.08 -47.23
CA GLU A 648 -21.95 14.56 -47.56
C GLU A 648 -22.08 15.88 -46.78
N ALA A 649 -22.03 16.99 -47.53
CA ALA A 649 -22.30 18.33 -47.01
C ALA A 649 -23.80 18.52 -46.80
#